data_AF-A0A0V1CRL9-F1
#
_entry.id   AF-A0A0V1CRL9-F1
#
_cell.length_a   1.000
_cell.length_b   1.000
_cell.length_c   1.000
_cell.angle_alpha   90.00
_cell.angle_beta   90.00
_cell.angle_gamma   90.00
#
_symmetry.space_group_name_H-M   'P 1'
#
loop_
_entity.id
_entity.type
_entity.pdbx_description
1 polymer ?
#
loop_
_entity_poly.entity_id
_entity_poly.type
_entity_poly.pdbx_seq_one_letter_code
_entity_poly.pdbx_strand_id
1 'polypeptide(L)'
;LIVLTALCFAISSVRKTCQLIFDCCFPKKSWKAEMDTIYNNHDKDRNNALPKENGDLKKSSGAKDPSPEQENVSVMTVPEYHVKQKLFTLLTLSDGYRTQPKSIEAAQENVLSSEAVEPNKKIEDVRKEPYSLPEGFEWCNVDVDNEEQMEETYMLLQENYVEDEDNMFRFGYSLEFLKWLICMLRSKRVAPVLIREVTRRVNLHGIFQAVYTAGVVLPRPVSTCRYWHRSLNPKKLIDVRFSQLGKNMTVQRTMKLYRLPKEVRTPGFRRITEADMEAAFLLLEEYLKKFDLAPVYSLEQFKYWFTPRPDVVDTYVVENDGVVTDFASFYTLPSSVMHHPVYKSIHAAYAFYNVATKTSLVDLMHDILVVAKNLSDIVTEIDGEVLAYVDLDRDLFFDLVVKVEPNILQFYLAKKNGSGFLLADSFTIKLFWNRNIVNVAVGNFDGDMYPDLLVTTKDIVSTNSSKVHVCFGSERHFFCDSQTYDIEDEPQLVDCDCDQKSDFLALLSNGSIACFISGRSGRQFVEQRFMVELISPVRRPFSVAFVDMTGDLIPELVLMTDTVKNGSLVGFEVWTINETSRSWVHLDGDIEPLQEPRKQLLLLSSSTKIGQPLFEDFNADGLIDMMVPVLTETDSTMMVWSDGRWSAWTLNTTDSDGVIWRLVVDLNQSSTFSLQAGDYLHSGYPALLAVLENANRQRAAFLMTNYPSQRQFRIDKRLPFYRNPSLTNAAFYDLSEDGFLDVMLLRNVSGRRSSLFILSERTLQSIFLKIQICWPLPFDSYLMSWPGSSVQLQLTTWRGTVNKYAGALMYSTAYKSLLLPYKVISTGWHRWNDNRLKVGIAAWSKATFEKHDLMPITRTYVNPYPADKPKHWKLTQIIIWSRMRIITGSILLLGTVVVLCIIIFFMEIRQWRMKMLGEEDSLIPRISIYYR
;
A
#
# COMPACT_ATOMS: atom_id res chain seq x y z
N LEU A 1 -20.66 2.53 -23.47
CA LEU A 1 -21.31 2.14 -24.75
C LEU A 1 -20.87 2.98 -25.95
N ILE A 2 -21.11 4.30 -25.98
CA ILE A 2 -20.88 5.16 -27.17
C ILE A 2 -19.45 5.07 -27.76
N VAL A 3 -18.41 5.05 -26.90
CA VAL A 3 -17.01 4.89 -27.35
C VAL A 3 -16.74 3.51 -27.95
N LEU A 4 -17.41 2.46 -27.45
CA LEU A 4 -17.31 1.08 -27.94
C LEU A 4 -18.03 0.92 -29.29
N THR A 5 -19.22 1.51 -29.45
CA THR A 5 -19.88 1.58 -30.76
C THR A 5 -19.08 2.41 -31.76
N ALA A 6 -18.45 3.51 -31.34
CA ALA A 6 -17.55 4.29 -32.19
C ALA A 6 -16.29 3.50 -32.59
N LEU A 7 -15.67 2.73 -31.68
CA LEU A 7 -14.54 1.85 -31.99
C LEU A 7 -14.94 0.70 -32.92
N CYS A 8 -16.09 0.05 -32.71
CA CYS A 8 -16.60 -0.97 -33.63
C CYS A 8 -16.94 -0.40 -35.00
N PHE A 9 -17.50 0.82 -35.09
CA PHE A 9 -17.71 1.51 -36.36
C PHE A 9 -16.38 1.87 -37.03
N ALA A 10 -15.40 2.41 -36.28
CA ALA A 10 -14.09 2.75 -36.80
C ALA A 10 -13.34 1.52 -37.30
N ILE A 11 -13.34 0.41 -36.56
CA ILE A 11 -12.69 -0.85 -36.99
C ILE A 11 -13.43 -1.47 -38.17
N SER A 12 -14.78 -1.44 -38.20
CA SER A 12 -15.56 -1.91 -39.35
C SER A 12 -15.32 -1.05 -40.60
N SER A 13 -15.24 0.27 -40.43
CA SER A 13 -14.94 1.22 -41.51
C SER A 13 -13.51 1.05 -42.01
N VAL A 14 -12.51 1.01 -41.13
CA VAL A 14 -11.11 0.75 -41.50
C VAL A 14 -10.97 -0.61 -42.18
N ARG A 15 -11.62 -1.67 -41.69
CA ARG A 15 -11.61 -2.98 -42.34
C ARG A 15 -12.24 -2.92 -43.73
N LYS A 16 -13.39 -2.25 -43.91
CA LYS A 16 -14.01 -2.05 -45.24
C LYS A 16 -13.14 -1.20 -46.16
N THR A 17 -12.51 -0.13 -45.66
CA THR A 17 -11.60 0.73 -46.44
C THR A 17 -10.34 -0.03 -46.84
N CYS A 18 -9.74 -0.81 -45.95
CA CYS A 18 -8.62 -1.69 -46.27
C CYS A 18 -9.02 -2.80 -47.25
N GLN A 19 -10.22 -3.39 -47.13
CA GLN A 19 -10.74 -4.38 -48.08
C GLN A 19 -10.93 -3.76 -49.47
N LEU A 20 -11.54 -2.57 -49.55
CA LEU A 20 -11.69 -1.79 -50.78
C LEU A 20 -10.34 -1.43 -51.40
N ILE A 21 -9.35 -1.01 -50.61
CA ILE A 21 -7.99 -0.76 -51.09
C ILE A 21 -7.35 -2.05 -51.61
N PHE A 22 -7.49 -3.17 -50.90
CA PHE A 22 -6.92 -4.46 -51.30
C PHE A 22 -7.54 -5.01 -52.60
N ASP A 23 -8.88 -4.95 -52.72
CA ASP A 23 -9.62 -5.37 -53.91
C ASP A 23 -9.41 -4.42 -55.11
N CYS A 24 -9.15 -3.11 -54.87
CA CYS A 24 -8.77 -2.16 -55.91
C CYS A 24 -7.29 -2.31 -56.36
N CYS A 25 -6.39 -2.75 -55.49
CA CYS A 25 -4.96 -2.89 -55.82
C CYS A 25 -4.61 -4.22 -56.52
N PHE A 26 -5.39 -5.30 -56.34
CA PHE A 26 -5.00 -6.64 -56.82
C PHE A 26 -6.15 -7.40 -57.54
N PRO A 27 -6.29 -7.27 -58.87
CA PRO A 27 -7.22 -8.08 -59.66
C PRO A 27 -6.83 -9.56 -59.68
N LYS A 28 -7.79 -10.46 -59.41
CA LYS A 28 -7.62 -11.92 -59.18
C LYS A 28 -7.07 -12.79 -60.34
N LYS A 29 -6.42 -12.24 -61.37
CA LYS A 29 -6.09 -12.98 -62.62
C LYS A 29 -4.60 -13.23 -62.97
N SER A 30 -3.60 -12.66 -62.30
CA SER A 30 -2.17 -12.93 -62.64
C SER A 30 -1.44 -13.94 -61.74
N TRP A 31 -1.94 -14.19 -60.52
CA TRP A 31 -1.20 -14.89 -59.46
C TRP A 31 -0.74 -16.32 -59.77
N LYS A 32 -1.32 -17.01 -60.76
CA LYS A 32 -0.97 -18.40 -61.06
C LYS A 32 0.27 -18.56 -61.95
N ALA A 33 0.69 -17.52 -62.68
CA ALA A 33 1.85 -17.60 -63.57
C ALA A 33 3.18 -17.19 -62.90
N GLU A 34 3.16 -16.21 -61.99
CA GLU A 34 4.37 -15.76 -61.28
C GLU A 34 4.82 -16.74 -60.18
N MET A 35 3.87 -17.38 -59.47
CA MET A 35 4.19 -18.39 -58.45
C MET A 35 4.95 -19.60 -59.04
N ASP A 36 4.50 -20.15 -60.17
CA ASP A 36 5.15 -21.28 -60.84
C ASP A 36 6.58 -20.92 -61.34
N THR A 37 6.87 -19.64 -61.58
CA THR A 37 8.20 -19.18 -62.01
C THR A 37 9.18 -19.03 -60.82
N ILE A 38 8.67 -18.64 -59.65
CA ILE A 38 9.47 -18.50 -58.43
C ILE A 38 9.76 -19.87 -57.80
N TYR A 39 8.78 -20.77 -57.77
CA TYR A 39 8.94 -22.10 -57.17
C TYR A 39 9.99 -22.96 -57.93
N ASN A 40 10.01 -22.90 -59.26
CA ASN A 40 10.94 -23.69 -60.09
C ASN A 40 12.40 -23.21 -60.03
N ASN A 41 12.68 -21.99 -59.57
CA ASN A 41 14.05 -21.49 -59.42
C ASN A 41 14.66 -21.77 -58.03
N HIS A 42 13.83 -22.04 -57.01
CA HIS A 42 14.33 -22.18 -55.63
C HIS A 42 14.87 -23.58 -55.28
N ASP A 43 14.63 -24.58 -56.14
CA ASP A 43 15.03 -25.98 -55.94
C ASP A 43 16.40 -26.36 -56.53
N LYS A 44 17.09 -25.46 -57.26
CA LYS A 44 18.40 -25.75 -57.85
C LYS A 44 19.61 -25.52 -56.95
N ASP A 45 19.51 -24.60 -55.99
CA ASP A 45 20.67 -24.16 -55.19
C ASP A 45 20.77 -24.84 -53.81
N ARG A 46 19.95 -25.88 -53.54
CA ARG A 46 19.92 -26.57 -52.23
C ARG A 46 20.81 -27.80 -52.10
N ASN A 47 21.53 -28.18 -53.15
CA ASN A 47 22.48 -29.28 -53.14
C ASN A 47 23.91 -28.79 -53.43
N ASN A 48 24.61 -28.29 -52.40
CA ASN A 48 26.04 -28.59 -52.18
C ASN A 48 26.57 -28.07 -50.82
N ALA A 49 27.33 -28.96 -50.14
CA ALA A 49 28.40 -28.69 -49.16
C ALA A 49 28.10 -28.05 -47.77
N LEU A 50 28.07 -28.92 -46.74
CA LEU A 50 28.88 -28.76 -45.50
C LEU A 50 30.40 -28.90 -45.85
N PRO A 51 31.43 -28.56 -45.01
CA PRO A 51 31.41 -28.57 -43.52
C PRO A 51 32.37 -27.60 -42.74
N LYS A 52 32.28 -27.67 -41.38
CA LYS A 52 33.35 -27.72 -40.33
C LYS A 52 34.38 -26.58 -40.02
N GLU A 53 34.51 -26.38 -38.69
CA GLU A 53 35.73 -26.25 -37.82
C GLU A 53 36.63 -24.99 -37.73
N ASN A 54 36.88 -24.61 -36.47
CA ASN A 54 38.12 -24.13 -35.81
C ASN A 54 38.84 -22.84 -36.28
N GLY A 55 39.42 -22.10 -35.31
CA GLY A 55 40.59 -21.23 -35.60
C GLY A 55 40.70 -19.90 -34.84
N ASP A 56 41.55 -19.89 -33.82
CA ASP A 56 42.07 -18.77 -33.02
C ASP A 56 42.56 -17.47 -33.71
N LEU A 57 42.59 -16.38 -32.90
CA LEU A 57 43.60 -15.28 -32.84
C LEU A 57 43.89 -14.48 -34.15
N LYS A 58 43.86 -13.14 -34.15
CA LYS A 58 44.83 -12.26 -33.45
C LYS A 58 44.40 -10.78 -33.37
N LYS A 59 45.05 -10.06 -32.44
CA LYS A 59 45.09 -8.60 -32.28
C LYS A 59 45.59 -7.85 -33.54
N SER A 60 45.11 -6.62 -33.71
CA SER A 60 45.92 -5.49 -34.22
C SER A 60 45.71 -4.26 -33.33
N SER A 61 46.62 -3.29 -33.37
CA SER A 61 46.83 -2.31 -32.29
C SER A 61 47.02 -0.87 -32.79
N GLY A 62 46.50 0.10 -32.04
CA GLY A 62 46.71 1.55 -32.24
C GLY A 62 45.38 2.32 -32.31
N ALA A 63 45.18 3.46 -31.65
CA ALA A 63 46.13 4.24 -30.84
C ALA A 63 45.46 5.18 -29.81
N LYS A 64 46.22 5.47 -28.73
CA LYS A 64 46.18 6.65 -27.83
C LYS A 64 44.92 6.95 -27.02
N ASP A 65 45.07 6.82 -25.70
CA ASP A 65 44.28 7.52 -24.67
C ASP A 65 44.45 9.05 -24.75
N PRO A 66 43.44 9.80 -24.24
CA PRO A 66 43.67 10.97 -23.41
C PRO A 66 43.16 10.76 -21.97
N SER A 67 43.98 11.17 -21.01
CA SER A 67 43.63 11.29 -19.58
C SER A 67 42.69 12.48 -19.32
N PRO A 68 42.06 12.62 -18.12
CA PRO A 68 40.82 13.36 -17.99
C PRO A 68 40.99 14.88 -18.01
N GLU A 69 40.25 15.56 -18.88
CA GLU A 69 40.00 16.99 -18.75
C GLU A 69 38.94 17.26 -17.68
N GLN A 70 39.11 18.36 -16.97
CA GLN A 70 38.21 18.80 -15.91
C GLN A 70 36.85 19.17 -16.51
N GLU A 71 35.80 18.40 -16.21
CA GLU A 71 34.44 18.88 -16.47
C GLU A 71 34.17 20.10 -15.58
N ASN A 72 34.24 21.28 -16.21
CA ASN A 72 33.83 22.53 -15.62
C ASN A 72 32.43 22.36 -15.01
N VAL A 73 32.32 22.69 -13.72
CA VAL A 73 31.03 22.78 -13.02
C VAL A 73 30.25 23.92 -13.64
N SER A 74 29.50 23.59 -14.70
CA SER A 74 28.46 24.45 -15.22
C SER A 74 27.34 24.47 -14.17
N VAL A 75 27.36 25.51 -13.35
CA VAL A 75 26.26 25.85 -12.44
C VAL A 75 25.06 26.23 -13.32
N MET A 76 24.34 25.22 -13.80
CA MET A 76 23.15 25.42 -14.60
C MET A 76 22.07 25.93 -13.67
N THR A 77 21.85 27.24 -13.72
CA THR A 77 20.84 27.96 -12.94
C THR A 77 19.49 27.28 -13.08
N VAL A 78 19.01 26.67 -11.99
CA VAL A 78 17.66 26.14 -11.90
C VAL A 78 16.70 27.33 -12.08
N PRO A 79 15.68 27.24 -12.95
CA PRO A 79 14.74 28.35 -13.14
C PRO A 79 14.06 28.73 -11.83
N GLU A 80 14.15 30.01 -11.45
CA GLU A 80 13.49 30.53 -10.25
C GLU A 80 11.97 30.35 -10.37
N TYR A 81 11.36 29.60 -9.45
CA TYR A 81 9.92 29.55 -9.24
C TYR A 81 9.60 29.72 -7.76
N HIS A 82 8.80 30.75 -7.48
CA HIS A 82 8.29 31.21 -6.17
C HIS A 82 9.25 31.16 -4.98
N VAL A 83 10.22 32.08 -5.04
CA VAL A 83 11.14 32.41 -3.94
C VAL A 83 10.39 33.18 -2.83
N LYS A 84 9.93 32.48 -1.79
CA LYS A 84 9.43 33.14 -0.56
C LYS A 84 10.60 33.56 0.33
N GLN A 85 10.65 34.85 0.68
CA GLN A 85 11.60 35.39 1.68
C GLN A 85 10.95 35.38 3.06
N LYS A 86 11.62 34.80 4.05
CA LYS A 86 11.26 34.96 5.47
C LYS A 86 12.03 36.14 6.05
N LEU A 87 11.30 37.03 6.70
CA LEU A 87 11.83 38.24 7.31
C LEU A 87 11.84 38.04 8.83
N PHE A 88 13.01 38.20 9.42
CA PHE A 88 13.23 38.11 10.85
C PHE A 88 13.29 39.53 11.42
N THR A 89 12.48 39.84 12.43
CA THR A 89 12.42 41.19 13.01
C THR A 89 12.40 41.12 14.53
N LEU A 90 13.05 42.09 15.16
CA LEU A 90 13.09 42.25 16.61
C LEU A 90 12.24 43.48 16.96
N LEU A 91 11.21 43.29 17.79
CA LEU A 91 10.25 44.32 18.16
C LEU A 91 10.53 44.82 19.58
N THR A 92 10.53 46.14 19.76
CA THR A 92 10.37 46.76 21.08
C THR A 92 8.88 46.85 21.39
N LEU A 93 8.46 46.38 22.57
CA LEU A 93 7.05 46.19 22.93
C LEU A 93 6.42 47.46 23.52
N SER A 94 6.08 48.43 22.67
CA SER A 94 5.38 49.66 23.08
C SER A 94 3.90 49.69 22.65
N ASP A 95 3.08 50.49 23.35
CA ASP A 95 1.62 50.57 23.17
C ASP A 95 1.19 51.12 21.78
N GLY A 96 2.16 51.51 20.94
CA GLY A 96 1.98 52.34 19.75
C GLY A 96 2.06 51.63 18.41
N TYR A 97 1.40 50.50 18.15
CA TYR A 97 1.47 49.81 16.83
C TYR A 97 1.02 50.68 15.62
N ARG A 98 0.38 51.83 15.86
CA ARG A 98 0.01 52.84 14.85
C ARG A 98 0.81 54.15 14.94
N THR A 99 1.68 54.25 15.94
CA THR A 99 2.49 55.40 16.32
C THR A 99 3.91 54.95 16.68
N GLN A 100 4.45 53.97 15.94
CA GLN A 100 5.90 53.97 15.71
C GLN A 100 6.22 55.36 15.16
N PRO A 101 7.18 56.09 15.75
CA PRO A 101 7.35 57.50 15.42
C PRO A 101 7.75 57.65 13.96
N LYS A 102 7.13 58.61 13.26
CA LYS A 102 7.43 58.94 11.86
C LYS A 102 8.88 59.38 11.59
N SER A 103 9.73 59.41 12.63
CA SER A 103 11.17 59.68 12.54
C SER A 103 12.01 58.50 12.04
N ILE A 104 11.49 57.26 12.01
CA ILE A 104 12.27 56.08 11.56
C ILE A 104 12.54 56.10 10.04
N GLU A 105 11.75 56.82 9.25
CA GLU A 105 12.05 57.07 7.84
C GLU A 105 13.22 58.05 7.62
N ALA A 106 13.58 58.84 8.64
CA ALA A 106 14.62 59.88 8.57
C ALA A 106 15.90 59.58 9.37
N ALA A 107 15.90 58.57 10.24
CA ALA A 107 17.05 58.19 11.07
C ALA A 107 17.73 56.91 10.55
N GLN A 108 18.49 57.04 9.46
CA GLN A 108 19.16 55.91 8.80
C GLN A 108 20.58 56.28 8.38
N GLU A 109 21.58 55.63 8.98
CA GLU A 109 22.71 55.00 8.25
C GLU A 109 23.66 54.21 9.16
N ASN A 110 23.73 54.47 10.46
CA ASN A 110 24.63 53.75 11.39
C ASN A 110 23.93 53.32 12.70
N VAL A 111 23.51 52.05 12.79
CA VAL A 111 23.19 51.40 14.07
C VAL A 111 24.45 50.68 14.55
N LEU A 112 25.06 51.17 15.62
CA LEU A 112 26.39 50.74 16.09
C LEU A 112 26.34 49.85 17.35
N SER A 113 25.19 49.76 18.03
CA SER A 113 25.00 48.97 19.25
C SER A 113 23.63 48.29 19.27
N SER A 114 23.54 47.18 20.01
CA SER A 114 22.30 46.42 20.21
C SER A 114 21.60 46.93 21.48
N GLU A 115 20.72 47.92 21.33
CA GLU A 115 20.03 48.60 22.43
C GLU A 115 18.51 48.68 22.18
N ALA A 116 17.74 48.90 23.25
CA ALA A 116 16.28 49.03 23.16
C ALA A 116 15.88 50.37 22.53
N VAL A 117 14.89 50.34 21.61
CA VAL A 117 14.44 51.54 20.88
C VAL A 117 13.67 52.52 21.80
N GLU A 118 13.01 51.99 22.82
CA GLU A 118 12.38 52.74 23.91
C GLU A 118 12.90 52.16 25.24
N PRO A 119 13.14 53.00 26.28
CA PRO A 119 13.55 52.50 27.59
C PRO A 119 12.42 51.71 28.26
N ASN A 120 12.78 50.64 28.99
CA ASN A 120 11.82 49.80 29.71
C ASN A 120 10.98 50.64 30.68
N LYS A 121 9.65 50.48 30.63
CA LYS A 121 8.71 51.12 31.57
C LYS A 121 8.78 50.44 32.94
N LYS A 122 8.40 51.13 34.02
CA LYS A 122 8.17 50.44 35.30
C LYS A 122 6.91 49.59 35.18
N ILE A 123 6.88 48.45 35.88
CA ILE A 123 5.72 47.54 35.90
C ILE A 123 4.47 48.25 36.45
N GLU A 124 4.64 49.25 37.32
CA GLU A 124 3.58 50.14 37.82
C GLU A 124 2.88 50.94 36.70
N ASP A 125 3.65 51.43 35.72
CA ASP A 125 3.16 52.25 34.60
C ASP A 125 2.46 51.42 33.50
N VAL A 126 2.53 50.08 33.59
CA VAL A 126 1.88 49.17 32.62
C VAL A 126 0.42 48.97 32.99
N ARG A 127 -0.48 49.25 32.04
CA ARG A 127 -1.94 49.11 32.14
C ARG A 127 -2.34 47.74 32.72
N LYS A 128 -2.99 47.75 33.88
CA LYS A 128 -3.45 46.53 34.59
C LYS A 128 -4.66 45.87 33.94
N GLU A 129 -5.61 46.67 33.45
CA GLU A 129 -6.80 46.18 32.76
C GLU A 129 -6.54 45.76 31.31
N PRO A 130 -7.18 44.69 30.79
CA PRO A 130 -7.13 44.33 29.38
C PRO A 130 -7.54 45.46 28.43
N TYR A 131 -7.08 45.42 27.19
CA TYR A 131 -7.57 46.35 26.15
C TYR A 131 -9.05 46.08 25.80
N SER A 132 -9.80 47.12 25.46
CA SER A 132 -11.23 47.01 25.12
C SER A 132 -11.44 46.29 23.79
N LEU A 133 -12.30 45.28 23.77
CA LEU A 133 -12.74 44.57 22.57
C LEU A 133 -14.03 45.18 21.98
N PRO A 134 -14.38 44.89 20.71
CA PRO A 134 -15.68 45.23 20.15
C PRO A 134 -16.81 44.48 20.85
N GLU A 135 -18.02 45.03 20.81
CA GLU A 135 -19.22 44.40 21.38
C GLU A 135 -19.44 42.99 20.80
N GLY A 136 -19.75 42.03 21.69
CA GLY A 136 -19.87 40.61 21.35
C GLY A 136 -18.56 39.80 21.39
N PHE A 137 -17.43 40.40 21.80
CA PHE A 137 -16.16 39.69 22.03
C PHE A 137 -15.66 39.85 23.46
N GLU A 138 -15.11 38.79 24.03
CA GLU A 138 -14.41 38.79 25.32
C GLU A 138 -12.99 38.19 25.19
N TRP A 139 -12.16 38.41 26.22
CA TRP A 139 -10.82 37.81 26.28
C TRP A 139 -10.89 36.43 26.92
N CYS A 140 -10.72 35.38 26.13
CA CYS A 140 -10.43 34.05 26.66
C CYS A 140 -8.91 33.85 26.86
N ASN A 141 -8.57 32.97 27.80
CA ASN A 141 -7.26 32.33 27.87
C ASN A 141 -7.49 30.87 27.50
N VAL A 142 -6.76 30.36 26.50
CA VAL A 142 -6.79 28.94 26.16
C VAL A 142 -5.89 28.20 27.12
N ASP A 143 -6.46 27.26 27.87
CA ASP A 143 -5.71 26.29 28.66
C ASP A 143 -5.22 25.16 27.75
N VAL A 144 -3.90 24.97 27.68
CA VAL A 144 -3.26 24.01 26.76
C VAL A 144 -3.41 22.58 27.26
N ASP A 145 -3.65 22.39 28.56
CA ASP A 145 -3.93 21.09 29.17
C ASP A 145 -5.44 20.72 29.08
N ASN A 146 -6.29 21.63 28.56
CA ASN A 146 -7.71 21.41 28.32
C ASN A 146 -7.96 21.00 26.86
N GLU A 147 -8.37 19.74 26.65
CA GLU A 147 -8.54 19.17 25.30
C GLU A 147 -9.62 19.88 24.46
N GLU A 148 -10.73 20.30 25.06
CA GLU A 148 -11.85 20.96 24.37
C GLU A 148 -11.43 22.34 23.82
N GLN A 149 -10.74 23.14 24.65
CA GLN A 149 -10.24 24.47 24.23
C GLN A 149 -9.11 24.36 23.19
N MET A 150 -8.32 23.29 23.26
CA MET A 150 -7.30 22.99 22.26
C MET A 150 -7.89 22.49 20.94
N GLU A 151 -9.00 21.75 20.96
CA GLU A 151 -9.72 21.34 19.74
C GLU A 151 -10.38 22.54 19.05
N GLU A 152 -11.02 23.45 19.80
CA GLU A 152 -11.51 24.73 19.26
C GLU A 152 -10.38 25.52 18.60
N THR A 153 -9.23 25.63 19.27
CA THR A 153 -8.06 26.35 18.75
C THR A 153 -7.44 25.66 17.53
N TYR A 154 -7.47 24.32 17.47
CA TYR A 154 -7.08 23.54 16.30
C TYR A 154 -7.98 23.84 15.11
N MET A 155 -9.30 23.72 15.27
CA MET A 155 -10.28 24.02 14.21
C MET A 155 -10.11 25.45 13.67
N LEU A 156 -9.95 26.40 14.59
CA LEU A 156 -9.74 27.81 14.29
C LEU A 156 -8.53 28.08 13.38
N LEU A 157 -7.41 27.40 13.63
CA LEU A 157 -6.18 27.49 12.82
C LEU A 157 -6.30 26.70 11.52
N GLN A 158 -6.86 25.49 11.57
CA GLN A 158 -7.10 24.63 10.40
C GLN A 158 -8.00 25.32 9.36
N GLU A 159 -8.92 26.18 9.79
CA GLU A 159 -9.80 26.95 8.91
C GLU A 159 -9.22 28.31 8.45
N ASN A 160 -8.38 28.97 9.25
CA ASN A 160 -8.05 30.40 9.06
C ASN A 160 -6.55 30.76 9.07
N TYR A 161 -5.64 29.80 9.19
CA TYR A 161 -4.20 30.08 9.23
C TYR A 161 -3.57 30.26 7.84
N VAL A 162 -2.26 30.51 7.80
CA VAL A 162 -1.51 30.93 6.60
C VAL A 162 -1.71 29.98 5.40
N GLU A 163 -2.14 30.59 4.30
CA GLU A 163 -2.26 30.00 2.97
C GLU A 163 -1.08 30.42 2.07
N ASP A 164 -0.91 29.75 0.94
CA ASP A 164 -0.09 30.25 -0.16
C ASP A 164 -0.85 31.24 -1.06
N GLU A 165 -0.12 31.94 -1.94
CA GLU A 165 -0.68 33.06 -2.73
C GLU A 165 -1.72 32.61 -3.78
N ASP A 166 -1.71 31.32 -4.14
CA ASP A 166 -2.66 30.69 -5.06
C ASP A 166 -3.85 30.03 -4.33
N ASN A 167 -3.92 30.09 -2.99
CA ASN A 167 -4.91 29.42 -2.13
C ASN A 167 -5.01 27.89 -2.36
N MET A 168 -3.90 27.25 -2.73
CA MET A 168 -3.79 25.82 -3.03
C MET A 168 -3.41 24.99 -1.80
N PHE A 169 -2.72 25.59 -0.83
CA PHE A 169 -2.21 24.93 0.37
C PHE A 169 -2.42 25.80 1.62
N ARG A 170 -2.85 25.17 2.72
CA ARG A 170 -2.93 25.77 4.05
C ARG A 170 -2.13 24.93 5.04
N PHE A 171 -1.43 25.53 5.99
CA PHE A 171 -0.81 24.74 7.07
C PHE A 171 -1.88 24.03 7.90
N GLY A 172 -1.72 22.72 8.07
CA GLY A 172 -2.61 21.86 8.86
C GLY A 172 -1.85 21.30 10.05
N TYR A 173 -1.63 22.14 11.06
CA TYR A 173 -0.96 21.73 12.30
C TYR A 173 -1.76 20.64 13.02
N SER A 174 -1.13 19.55 13.43
CA SER A 174 -1.80 18.54 14.27
C SER A 174 -2.04 19.07 15.68
N LEU A 175 -3.04 18.54 16.40
CA LEU A 175 -3.34 18.93 17.79
C LEU A 175 -2.11 18.82 18.71
N GLU A 176 -1.29 17.78 18.53
CA GLU A 176 -0.04 17.58 19.28
C GLU A 176 1.07 18.58 18.90
N PHE A 177 1.17 18.96 17.62
CA PHE A 177 2.04 20.05 17.17
C PHE A 177 1.57 21.41 17.71
N LEU A 178 0.26 21.56 17.89
CA LEU A 178 -0.37 22.78 18.41
C LEU A 178 -0.18 22.94 19.93
N LYS A 179 -0.33 21.85 20.72
CA LYS A 179 0.10 21.80 22.13
C LYS A 179 1.58 22.17 22.31
N TRP A 180 2.39 21.99 21.26
CA TRP A 180 3.82 22.31 21.21
C TRP A 180 4.13 23.76 20.70
N LEU A 181 3.16 24.55 20.21
CA LEU A 181 3.48 25.76 19.39
C LEU A 181 2.64 27.06 19.51
N ILE A 182 1.35 27.06 19.90
CA ILE A 182 0.39 28.11 19.43
C ILE A 182 0.60 29.59 19.80
N CYS A 183 0.56 30.45 18.75
CA CYS A 183 -0.20 31.73 18.60
C CYS A 183 -0.13 32.25 17.13
N MET A 184 -1.06 33.01 16.50
CA MET A 184 -2.47 33.38 16.76
C MET A 184 -3.16 33.90 15.44
N LEU A 185 -4.40 34.42 15.48
CA LEU A 185 -5.31 34.70 14.33
C LEU A 185 -5.22 36.06 13.56
N ARG A 186 -5.93 36.17 12.41
CA ARG A 186 -6.01 37.37 11.55
C ARG A 186 -7.37 37.61 10.84
N SER A 187 -7.86 38.87 10.77
CA SER A 187 -8.53 39.51 9.59
C SER A 187 -9.29 40.83 9.88
N LYS A 188 -10.00 41.00 11.02
CA LYS A 188 -10.93 42.14 11.27
C LYS A 188 -10.31 43.45 11.83
N ARG A 189 -9.07 43.82 11.48
CA ARG A 189 -8.24 44.83 12.23
C ARG A 189 -8.07 44.51 13.74
N VAL A 190 -8.40 43.29 14.16
CA VAL A 190 -8.24 42.78 15.53
C VAL A 190 -6.76 42.50 15.84
N ALA A 191 -5.93 42.16 14.85
CA ALA A 191 -4.52 41.83 15.06
C ALA A 191 -3.70 42.94 15.78
N PRO A 192 -3.80 44.25 15.46
CA PRO A 192 -3.20 45.31 16.29
C PRO A 192 -3.69 45.38 17.75
N VAL A 193 -4.91 44.90 18.05
CA VAL A 193 -5.44 44.83 19.41
C VAL A 193 -4.90 43.59 20.14
N LEU A 194 -4.82 42.44 19.46
CA LEU A 194 -4.15 41.24 19.97
C LEU A 194 -2.67 41.50 20.28
N ILE A 195 -1.95 42.17 19.37
CA ILE A 195 -0.54 42.53 19.56
C ILE A 195 -0.39 43.47 20.76
N ARG A 196 -1.27 44.45 20.93
CA ARG A 196 -1.27 45.33 22.12
C ARG A 196 -1.56 44.59 23.42
N GLU A 197 -2.48 43.64 23.42
CA GLU A 197 -2.81 42.87 24.62
C GLU A 197 -1.69 41.88 24.99
N VAL A 198 -1.07 41.19 24.03
CA VAL A 198 0.11 40.35 24.33
C VAL A 198 1.30 41.21 24.76
N THR A 199 1.55 42.37 24.12
CA THR A 199 2.52 43.38 24.58
C THR A 199 2.27 43.78 26.04
N ARG A 200 1.02 44.09 26.41
CA ARG A 200 0.65 44.46 27.78
C ARG A 200 0.90 43.32 28.77
N ARG A 201 0.49 42.09 28.43
CA ARG A 201 0.68 40.90 29.25
C ARG A 201 2.17 40.59 29.47
N VAL A 202 2.99 40.70 28.43
CA VAL A 202 4.45 40.46 28.48
C VAL A 202 5.16 41.58 29.27
N ASN A 203 4.79 42.84 29.06
CA ASN A 203 5.31 44.00 29.81
C ASN A 203 4.96 43.93 31.31
N LEU A 204 3.82 43.35 31.70
CA LEU A 204 3.47 43.13 33.12
C LEU A 204 4.40 42.13 33.82
N HIS A 205 5.04 41.23 33.07
CA HIS A 205 6.06 40.30 33.58
C HIS A 205 7.49 40.87 33.50
N GLY A 206 7.63 42.16 33.16
CA GLY A 206 8.93 42.85 33.08
C GLY A 206 9.75 42.57 31.82
N ILE A 207 9.14 41.94 30.79
CA ILE A 207 9.78 41.66 29.49
C ILE A 207 9.30 42.71 28.48
N PHE A 208 10.22 43.34 27.74
CA PHE A 208 9.90 44.49 26.85
C PHE A 208 10.38 44.31 25.39
N GLN A 209 10.89 43.13 25.06
CA GLN A 209 11.44 42.78 23.76
C GLN A 209 10.78 41.49 23.24
N ALA A 210 10.59 41.39 21.93
CA ALA A 210 10.09 40.18 21.28
C ALA A 210 10.79 39.90 19.95
N VAL A 211 10.89 38.62 19.61
CA VAL A 211 11.38 38.11 18.33
C VAL A 211 10.21 37.49 17.57
N TYR A 212 10.12 37.77 16.27
CA TYR A 212 9.12 37.16 15.40
C TYR A 212 9.62 37.02 13.96
N THR A 213 8.98 36.14 13.20
CA THR A 213 9.27 35.92 11.78
C THR A 213 8.00 36.01 10.95
N ALA A 214 8.10 36.58 9.75
CA ALA A 214 6.97 36.74 8.84
C ALA A 214 7.38 36.42 7.40
N GLY A 215 6.42 35.96 6.59
CA GLY A 215 6.59 35.84 5.14
C GLY A 215 6.31 37.13 4.36
N VAL A 216 6.14 38.28 5.04
CA VAL A 216 5.74 39.55 4.44
C VAL A 216 6.58 40.74 4.93
N VAL A 217 6.83 41.66 3.99
CA VAL A 217 7.16 43.10 4.10
C VAL A 217 6.79 43.82 5.41
N LEU A 218 7.49 43.63 6.53
CA LEU A 218 7.31 44.42 7.76
C LEU A 218 8.54 45.34 8.04
N PRO A 219 8.37 46.66 8.24
CA PRO A 219 9.47 47.58 8.52
C PRO A 219 10.02 47.42 9.95
N ARG A 220 11.34 47.27 10.18
CA ARG A 220 12.38 46.77 9.27
C ARG A 220 12.95 45.45 9.83
N PRO A 221 13.26 44.46 8.97
CA PRO A 221 13.86 43.20 9.42
C PRO A 221 15.30 43.38 9.87
N VAL A 222 15.70 42.56 10.85
CA VAL A 222 17.09 42.36 11.27
C VAL A 222 17.82 41.40 10.30
N SER A 223 17.11 40.41 9.75
CA SER A 223 17.68 39.48 8.77
C SER A 223 16.61 38.97 7.79
N THR A 224 17.07 38.49 6.62
CA THR A 224 16.20 37.89 5.60
C THR A 224 16.77 36.54 5.16
N CYS A 225 15.91 35.54 5.03
CA CYS A 225 16.31 34.17 4.68
C CYS A 225 15.43 33.61 3.55
N ARG A 226 16.02 32.80 2.67
CA ARG A 226 15.33 32.16 1.54
C ARG A 226 14.88 30.75 1.93
N TYR A 227 13.63 30.40 1.64
CA TYR A 227 13.18 29.00 1.74
C TYR A 227 13.81 28.13 0.64
N TRP A 228 14.23 26.93 1.01
CA TRP A 228 14.74 25.91 0.10
C TRP A 228 13.92 24.63 0.28
N HIS A 229 13.62 23.94 -0.82
CA HIS A 229 12.79 22.73 -0.81
C HIS A 229 13.53 21.58 -1.49
N ARG A 230 13.59 20.42 -0.82
CA ARG A 230 14.09 19.17 -1.41
C ARG A 230 12.92 18.22 -1.63
N SER A 231 12.71 17.82 -2.88
CA SER A 231 11.61 16.92 -3.24
C SER A 231 11.93 15.48 -2.83
N LEU A 232 11.19 14.93 -1.86
CA LEU A 232 11.30 13.52 -1.43
C LEU A 232 10.37 12.59 -2.24
N ASN A 233 9.17 13.08 -2.58
CA ASN A 233 8.22 12.40 -3.46
C ASN A 233 7.82 13.31 -4.64
N PRO A 234 8.65 13.40 -5.70
CA PRO A 234 8.38 14.30 -6.82
C PRO A 234 7.08 13.99 -7.56
N LYS A 235 6.66 12.72 -7.61
CA LYS A 235 5.42 12.31 -8.28
C LYS A 235 4.21 12.94 -7.59
N LYS A 236 4.09 12.80 -6.26
CA LYS A 236 3.00 13.41 -5.47
C LYS A 236 3.04 14.94 -5.57
N LEU A 237 4.22 15.55 -5.39
CA LEU A 237 4.37 17.00 -5.38
C LEU A 237 4.09 17.67 -6.74
N ILE A 238 4.33 16.98 -7.85
CA ILE A 238 3.96 17.46 -9.20
C ILE A 238 2.44 17.35 -9.44
N ASP A 239 1.81 16.25 -9.00
CA ASP A 239 0.37 16.01 -9.21
C ASP A 239 -0.50 17.04 -8.47
N VAL A 240 -0.17 17.30 -7.19
CA VAL A 240 -0.80 18.37 -6.39
C VAL A 240 -0.41 19.80 -6.78
N ARG A 241 0.47 19.97 -7.79
CA ARG A 241 1.01 21.27 -8.25
C ARG A 241 1.89 22.04 -7.25
N PHE A 242 2.32 21.43 -6.14
CA PHE A 242 3.31 22.01 -5.23
C PHE A 242 4.68 22.17 -5.91
N SER A 243 4.98 21.35 -6.90
CA SER A 243 6.17 21.46 -7.75
C SER A 243 5.75 21.41 -9.22
N GLN A 244 6.46 22.15 -10.08
CA GLN A 244 6.23 22.12 -11.52
C GLN A 244 7.36 21.38 -12.24
N LEU A 245 7.05 20.79 -13.40
CA LEU A 245 8.06 20.19 -14.27
C LEU A 245 8.86 21.28 -14.99
N GLY A 246 10.19 21.24 -14.85
CA GLY A 246 11.08 22.12 -15.61
C GLY A 246 10.98 21.88 -17.12
N LYS A 247 11.33 22.90 -17.92
CA LYS A 247 11.39 22.78 -19.39
C LYS A 247 12.27 21.57 -19.77
N ASN A 248 11.76 20.72 -20.66
CA ASN A 248 12.38 19.45 -21.12
C ASN A 248 12.57 18.34 -20.06
N MET A 249 11.98 18.47 -18.86
CA MET A 249 11.96 17.42 -17.85
C MET A 249 10.69 16.56 -17.94
N THR A 250 10.83 15.26 -17.69
CA THR A 250 9.70 14.33 -17.52
C THR A 250 9.59 13.90 -16.06
N VAL A 251 8.42 13.42 -15.63
CA VAL A 251 8.23 12.89 -14.27
C VAL A 251 9.25 11.80 -13.94
N GLN A 252 9.51 10.87 -14.88
CA GLN A 252 10.50 9.80 -14.71
C GLN A 252 11.94 10.32 -14.56
N ARG A 253 12.37 11.30 -15.38
CA ARG A 253 13.69 11.95 -15.23
C ARG A 253 13.81 12.67 -13.89
N THR A 254 12.73 13.33 -13.46
CA THR A 254 12.66 14.02 -12.17
C THR A 254 12.75 13.04 -11.00
N MET A 255 12.00 11.93 -11.03
CA MET A 255 12.11 10.86 -10.04
C MET A 255 13.52 10.25 -9.98
N LYS A 256 14.21 10.09 -11.13
CA LYS A 256 15.61 9.63 -11.15
C LYS A 256 16.58 10.64 -10.52
N LEU A 257 16.39 11.94 -10.76
CA LEU A 257 17.21 13.03 -10.23
C LEU A 257 17.07 13.22 -8.70
N TYR A 258 15.86 13.02 -8.18
CA TYR A 258 15.57 13.16 -6.75
C TYR A 258 15.68 11.83 -5.97
N ARG A 259 16.13 10.74 -6.61
CA ARG A 259 16.27 9.43 -5.97
C ARG A 259 17.29 9.47 -4.83
N LEU A 260 16.88 8.98 -3.67
CA LEU A 260 17.72 8.73 -2.50
C LEU A 260 17.96 7.20 -2.35
N PRO A 261 19.02 6.77 -1.66
CA PRO A 261 19.11 5.40 -1.17
C PRO A 261 18.07 5.15 -0.08
N LYS A 262 17.91 3.89 0.34
CA LYS A 262 16.94 3.50 1.38
C LYS A 262 17.53 3.48 2.79
N GLU A 263 18.85 3.49 2.88
CA GLU A 263 19.62 3.39 4.12
C GLU A 263 20.61 4.55 4.22
N VAL A 264 20.96 4.88 5.46
CA VAL A 264 21.88 5.96 5.80
C VAL A 264 23.32 5.56 5.48
N ARG A 265 24.16 6.54 5.15
CA ARG A 265 25.56 6.32 4.78
C ARG A 265 26.51 6.41 5.96
N THR A 266 26.19 7.22 6.95
CA THR A 266 27.06 7.54 8.08
C THR A 266 27.03 6.42 9.11
N PRO A 267 28.14 5.73 9.39
CA PRO A 267 28.22 4.75 10.47
C PRO A 267 27.88 5.41 11.82
N GLY A 268 27.18 4.70 12.69
CA GLY A 268 26.78 5.23 14.00
C GLY A 268 25.62 6.24 13.97
N PHE A 269 25.05 6.58 12.81
CA PHE A 269 23.83 7.38 12.73
C PHE A 269 22.63 6.61 13.29
N ARG A 270 22.03 7.11 14.38
CA ARG A 270 20.88 6.49 15.06
C ARG A 270 19.96 7.54 15.68
N ARG A 271 18.74 7.14 16.06
CA ARG A 271 17.82 8.03 16.82
C ARG A 271 18.44 8.35 18.18
N ILE A 272 18.23 9.58 18.66
CA ILE A 272 18.69 10.00 20.00
C ILE A 272 17.97 9.21 21.09
N THR A 273 18.67 8.94 22.20
CA THR A 273 18.14 8.32 23.42
C THR A 273 18.37 9.23 24.63
N GLU A 274 17.74 8.93 25.76
CA GLU A 274 17.86 9.76 26.97
C GLU A 274 19.31 9.91 27.47
N ALA A 275 20.15 8.88 27.27
CA ALA A 275 21.56 8.90 27.64
C ALA A 275 22.42 9.86 26.78
N ASP A 276 21.96 10.19 25.56
CA ASP A 276 22.67 11.07 24.63
C ASP A 276 22.35 12.55 24.85
N MET A 277 21.28 12.87 25.59
CA MET A 277 20.71 14.21 25.66
C MET A 277 21.69 15.26 26.17
N GLU A 278 22.51 14.93 27.17
CA GLU A 278 23.50 15.86 27.74
C GLU A 278 24.65 16.13 26.75
N ALA A 279 25.13 15.10 26.06
CA ALA A 279 26.18 15.26 25.04
C ALA A 279 25.68 16.05 23.82
N ALA A 280 24.46 15.76 23.36
CA ALA A 280 23.81 16.49 22.27
C ALA A 280 23.50 17.95 22.64
N PHE A 281 23.10 18.22 23.89
CA PHE A 281 22.92 19.58 24.41
C PHE A 281 24.21 20.39 24.35
N LEU A 282 25.33 19.84 24.85
CA LEU A 282 26.63 20.51 24.82
C LEU A 282 27.13 20.78 23.38
N LEU A 283 26.91 19.85 22.45
CA LEU A 283 27.21 20.06 21.02
C LEU A 283 26.39 21.21 20.42
N LEU A 284 25.10 21.30 20.74
CA LEU A 284 24.24 22.38 20.25
C LEU A 284 24.61 23.73 20.88
N GLU A 285 24.83 23.79 22.19
CA GLU A 285 25.21 25.02 22.88
C GLU A 285 26.51 25.60 22.31
N GLU A 286 27.55 24.79 22.11
CA GLU A 286 28.81 25.22 21.55
C GLU A 286 28.70 25.60 20.06
N TYR A 287 27.83 24.94 19.30
CA TYR A 287 27.54 25.31 17.92
C TYR A 287 26.81 26.66 17.82
N LEU A 288 25.86 26.94 18.72
CA LEU A 288 25.05 28.16 18.70
C LEU A 288 25.85 29.43 19.05
N LYS A 289 26.95 29.33 19.81
CA LYS A 289 27.88 30.45 20.10
C LYS A 289 28.52 31.08 18.85
N LYS A 290 28.40 30.44 17.68
CA LYS A 290 28.95 30.92 16.39
C LYS A 290 28.05 31.94 15.68
N PHE A 291 26.85 32.21 16.19
CA PHE A 291 25.86 33.08 15.55
C PHE A 291 25.56 34.31 16.41
N ASP A 292 25.45 35.47 15.78
CA ASP A 292 25.16 36.75 16.45
C ASP A 292 23.77 36.78 17.13
N LEU A 293 22.87 35.88 16.74
CA LEU A 293 21.55 35.72 17.32
C LEU A 293 21.15 34.23 17.37
N ALA A 294 21.10 33.68 18.57
CA ALA A 294 20.72 32.30 18.85
C ALA A 294 19.88 32.21 20.14
N PRO A 295 18.99 31.20 20.28
CA PRO A 295 18.37 30.89 21.56
C PRO A 295 19.40 30.27 22.52
N VAL A 296 19.26 30.59 23.81
CA VAL A 296 19.98 29.90 24.89
C VAL A 296 19.00 28.91 25.52
N TYR A 297 19.30 27.63 25.44
CA TYR A 297 18.49 26.56 26.03
C TYR A 297 19.02 26.16 27.40
N SER A 298 18.12 25.85 28.34
CA SER A 298 18.45 24.96 29.46
C SER A 298 18.41 23.49 29.02
N LEU A 299 19.03 22.59 29.78
CA LEU A 299 18.99 21.14 29.50
C LEU A 299 17.54 20.60 29.49
N GLU A 300 16.68 21.09 30.39
CA GLU A 300 15.26 20.71 30.43
C GLU A 300 14.51 21.15 29.17
N GLN A 301 14.74 22.38 28.71
CA GLN A 301 14.18 22.88 27.45
C GLN A 301 14.72 22.07 26.27
N PHE A 302 16.02 21.76 26.23
CA PHE A 302 16.59 20.92 25.18
C PHE A 302 15.91 19.55 25.12
N LYS A 303 15.76 18.86 26.27
CA LYS A 303 15.01 17.60 26.34
C LYS A 303 13.55 17.77 25.88
N TYR A 304 12.88 18.85 26.25
CA TYR A 304 11.52 19.12 25.77
C TYR A 304 11.44 19.27 24.24
N TRP A 305 12.34 20.06 23.63
CA TRP A 305 12.32 20.38 22.20
C TRP A 305 12.83 19.24 21.31
N PHE A 306 13.76 18.41 21.79
CA PHE A 306 14.49 17.43 20.96
C PHE A 306 14.24 15.95 21.32
N THR A 307 13.54 15.63 22.41
CA THR A 307 13.02 14.26 22.62
C THR A 307 12.08 13.90 21.46
N PRO A 308 12.34 12.82 20.70
CA PRO A 308 11.55 12.50 19.52
C PRO A 308 10.08 12.20 19.86
N ARG A 309 9.16 12.85 19.14
CA ARG A 309 7.70 12.67 19.28
C ARG A 309 7.12 12.31 17.92
N PRO A 310 6.34 11.21 17.79
CA PRO A 310 5.72 10.81 16.53
C PRO A 310 4.99 11.97 15.85
N ASP A 311 5.19 12.10 14.53
CA ASP A 311 4.60 13.12 13.65
C ASP A 311 4.82 14.59 14.05
N VAL A 312 5.65 14.88 15.06
CA VAL A 312 6.00 16.23 15.52
C VAL A 312 7.48 16.51 15.32
N VAL A 313 8.38 15.77 15.97
CA VAL A 313 9.84 16.01 15.91
C VAL A 313 10.63 14.71 15.95
N ASP A 314 11.63 14.61 15.07
CA ASP A 314 12.54 13.49 14.98
C ASP A 314 14.00 13.97 15.08
N THR A 315 14.74 13.34 15.99
CA THR A 315 16.10 13.72 16.38
C THR A 315 17.03 12.51 16.34
N TYR A 316 18.22 12.73 15.78
CA TYR A 316 19.25 11.73 15.51
C TYR A 316 20.61 12.23 15.98
N VAL A 317 21.49 11.27 16.27
CA VAL A 317 22.88 11.47 16.65
C VAL A 317 23.77 10.55 15.83
N VAL A 318 25.01 10.96 15.61
CA VAL A 318 26.08 10.08 15.14
C VAL A 318 26.96 9.74 16.33
N GLU A 319 27.05 8.45 16.64
CA GLU A 319 27.92 7.91 17.69
C GLU A 319 29.17 7.29 17.09
N ASN A 320 30.34 7.75 17.52
CA ASN A 320 31.63 7.17 17.16
C ASN A 320 32.38 6.80 18.45
N ASP A 321 32.76 5.53 18.60
CA ASP A 321 33.51 4.99 19.75
C ASP A 321 32.88 5.29 21.13
N GLY A 322 31.56 5.22 21.24
CA GLY A 322 30.82 5.52 22.49
C GLY A 322 30.60 7.01 22.76
N VAL A 323 30.98 7.90 21.84
CA VAL A 323 30.85 9.35 21.97
C VAL A 323 29.94 9.90 20.87
N VAL A 324 28.95 10.70 21.27
CA VAL A 324 28.11 11.47 20.33
C VAL A 324 28.96 12.58 19.70
N THR A 325 29.05 12.60 18.37
CA THR A 325 29.90 13.57 17.63
C THR A 325 29.09 14.55 16.78
N ASP A 326 27.96 14.11 16.26
CA ASP A 326 27.11 14.92 15.38
C ASP A 326 25.65 14.76 15.82
N PHE A 327 24.85 15.80 15.59
CA PHE A 327 23.46 15.91 16.02
C PHE A 327 22.60 16.44 14.88
N ALA A 328 21.41 15.89 14.72
CA ALA A 328 20.52 16.20 13.60
C ALA A 328 19.05 16.18 14.03
N SER A 329 18.24 17.11 13.54
CA SER A 329 16.81 17.13 13.84
C SER A 329 15.97 17.76 12.73
N PHE A 330 14.74 17.28 12.61
CA PHE A 330 13.69 17.90 11.80
C PHE A 330 12.34 17.76 12.50
N TYR A 331 11.43 18.71 12.24
CA TYR A 331 10.03 18.61 12.64
C TYR A 331 9.15 18.33 11.43
N THR A 332 8.06 17.60 11.64
CA THR A 332 7.08 17.28 10.60
C THR A 332 5.89 18.23 10.71
N LEU A 333 5.48 18.80 9.59
CA LEU A 333 4.33 19.69 9.51
C LEU A 333 3.43 19.27 8.33
N PRO A 334 2.17 18.85 8.58
CA PRO A 334 1.21 18.65 7.51
C PRO A 334 0.77 19.99 6.90
N SER A 335 0.53 19.97 5.59
CA SER A 335 -0.17 21.03 4.87
C SER A 335 -1.37 20.42 4.16
N SER A 336 -2.56 20.97 4.35
CA SER A 336 -3.77 20.57 3.66
C SER A 336 -3.71 21.01 2.20
N VAL A 337 -4.09 20.12 1.28
CA VAL A 337 -4.15 20.38 -0.16
C VAL A 337 -5.59 20.71 -0.52
N MET A 338 -5.82 21.94 -0.98
CA MET A 338 -7.13 22.44 -1.34
C MET A 338 -7.52 21.95 -2.75
N HIS A 339 -8.80 21.59 -2.92
CA HIS A 339 -9.45 21.28 -4.20
C HIS A 339 -8.82 20.15 -5.06
N HIS A 340 -7.87 19.37 -4.55
CA HIS A 340 -7.23 18.27 -5.29
C HIS A 340 -8.00 16.94 -5.10
N PRO A 341 -8.28 16.17 -6.17
CA PRO A 341 -9.18 15.02 -6.10
C PRO A 341 -8.60 13.75 -5.46
N VAL A 342 -7.27 13.66 -5.32
CA VAL A 342 -6.57 12.48 -4.76
C VAL A 342 -5.99 12.82 -3.39
N TYR A 343 -4.86 13.53 -3.35
CA TYR A 343 -4.21 13.91 -2.10
C TYR A 343 -4.93 15.05 -1.37
N LYS A 344 -5.20 14.85 -0.07
CA LYS A 344 -5.74 15.87 0.85
C LYS A 344 -4.69 16.56 1.73
N SER A 345 -3.49 15.98 1.84
CA SER A 345 -2.38 16.54 2.62
C SER A 345 -1.01 16.23 2.01
N ILE A 346 -0.04 17.10 2.30
CA ILE A 346 1.40 16.93 2.10
C ILE A 346 2.06 16.97 3.47
N HIS A 347 2.84 15.94 3.81
CA HIS A 347 3.73 16.00 4.96
C HIS A 347 5.06 16.62 4.52
N ALA A 348 5.47 17.70 5.18
CA ALA A 348 6.74 18.37 4.93
C ALA A 348 7.62 18.25 6.17
N ALA A 349 8.81 17.67 5.99
CA ALA A 349 9.86 17.66 6.99
C ALA A 349 10.67 18.95 6.90
N TYR A 350 10.73 19.70 7.99
CA TYR A 350 11.47 20.95 8.13
C TYR A 350 12.73 20.68 8.95
N ALA A 351 13.89 20.83 8.33
CA ALA A 351 15.18 20.78 9.04
C ALA A 351 15.17 21.81 10.18
N PHE A 352 15.53 21.35 11.39
CA PHE A 352 15.45 22.14 12.62
C PHE A 352 16.86 22.56 13.06
N TYR A 353 17.47 21.89 14.03
CA TYR A 353 18.87 22.13 14.43
C TYR A 353 19.75 20.96 14.01
N ASN A 354 20.88 21.27 13.36
CA ASN A 354 21.82 20.27 12.84
C ASN A 354 23.26 20.73 13.10
N VAL A 355 24.04 19.89 13.78
CA VAL A 355 25.41 20.15 14.21
C VAL A 355 26.30 19.03 13.67
N ALA A 356 27.17 19.39 12.72
CA ALA A 356 28.16 18.51 12.13
C ALA A 356 29.56 18.90 12.65
N THR A 357 30.32 17.94 13.20
CA THR A 357 31.68 18.14 13.72
C THR A 357 32.69 17.16 13.11
N LYS A 358 32.39 15.85 13.09
CA LYS A 358 33.22 14.82 12.45
C LYS A 358 32.68 14.40 11.10
N THR A 359 31.34 14.30 10.99
CA THR A 359 30.65 13.99 9.75
C THR A 359 30.57 15.24 8.88
N SER A 360 30.60 15.12 7.55
CA SER A 360 30.35 16.28 6.69
C SER A 360 28.88 16.70 6.80
N LEU A 361 28.59 18.01 6.78
CA LEU A 361 27.20 18.48 6.83
C LEU A 361 26.38 17.96 5.63
N VAL A 362 27.03 17.72 4.48
CA VAL A 362 26.35 17.18 3.29
C VAL A 362 25.90 15.74 3.51
N ASP A 363 26.75 14.91 4.12
CA ASP A 363 26.42 13.51 4.40
C ASP A 363 25.39 13.38 5.53
N LEU A 364 25.55 14.17 6.60
CA LEU A 364 24.57 14.23 7.70
C LEU A 364 23.18 14.66 7.19
N MET A 365 23.11 15.73 6.38
CA MET A 365 21.85 16.17 5.77
C MET A 365 21.31 15.17 4.74
N HIS A 366 22.18 14.45 4.02
CA HIS A 366 21.75 13.39 3.11
C HIS A 366 21.04 12.26 3.86
N ASP A 367 21.55 11.85 5.02
CA ASP A 367 20.96 10.78 5.82
C ASP A 367 19.65 11.21 6.50
N ILE A 368 19.54 12.48 6.93
CA ILE A 368 18.24 13.08 7.32
C ILE A 368 17.22 12.95 6.19
N LEU A 369 17.59 13.25 4.95
CA LEU A 369 16.67 13.16 3.80
C LEU A 369 16.23 11.71 3.53
N VAL A 370 17.09 10.72 3.75
CA VAL A 370 16.74 9.29 3.66
C VAL A 370 15.68 8.94 4.72
N VAL A 371 15.92 9.29 5.99
CA VAL A 371 15.00 8.93 7.07
C VAL A 371 13.67 9.69 6.99
N ALA A 372 13.70 10.98 6.67
CA ALA A 372 12.50 11.78 6.42
C ALA A 372 11.67 11.22 5.25
N LYS A 373 12.32 10.69 4.20
CA LYS A 373 11.62 9.99 3.12
C LYS A 373 10.97 8.69 3.62
N ASN A 374 11.72 7.84 4.32
CA ASN A 374 11.23 6.55 4.79
C ASN A 374 10.03 6.70 5.75
N LEU A 375 9.99 7.76 6.57
CA LEU A 375 8.82 8.10 7.39
C LEU A 375 7.63 8.59 6.55
N SER A 376 7.89 9.35 5.47
CA SER A 376 6.84 9.84 4.55
C SER A 376 6.21 8.76 3.65
N ASP A 377 6.78 7.55 3.63
CA ASP A 377 6.25 6.40 2.89
C ASP A 377 5.16 5.64 3.70
N ILE A 378 4.99 5.92 5.00
CA ILE A 378 3.80 5.55 5.79
C ILE A 378 2.66 6.51 5.42
N VAL A 379 1.52 5.95 4.98
CA VAL A 379 0.41 6.75 4.42
C VAL A 379 -0.76 6.88 5.38
N THR A 380 -0.96 5.91 6.27
CA THR A 380 -2.00 5.96 7.32
C THR A 380 -1.58 5.05 8.48
N GLU A 381 -1.81 5.50 9.71
CA GLU A 381 -1.82 4.66 10.92
C GLU A 381 -3.25 4.63 11.47
N ILE A 382 -3.67 3.48 12.00
CA ILE A 382 -4.95 3.29 12.71
C ILE A 382 -4.64 2.70 14.08
N ASP A 383 -5.25 3.24 15.13
CA ASP A 383 -5.21 2.65 16.46
C ASP A 383 -6.02 1.34 16.51
N GLY A 384 -5.43 0.30 17.07
CA GLY A 384 -6.00 -1.04 17.10
C GLY A 384 -5.43 -2.00 16.05
N GLU A 385 -5.97 -3.21 16.09
CA GLU A 385 -5.51 -4.38 15.35
C GLU A 385 -6.56 -4.79 14.31
N VAL A 386 -6.25 -4.64 13.01
CA VAL A 386 -7.12 -5.14 11.92
C VAL A 386 -7.24 -6.65 12.01
N LEU A 387 -8.48 -7.16 12.00
CA LEU A 387 -8.81 -8.59 12.04
C LEU A 387 -9.40 -9.11 10.71
N ALA A 388 -10.15 -8.28 9.98
CA ALA A 388 -10.80 -8.68 8.72
C ALA A 388 -11.02 -7.50 7.76
N TYR A 389 -11.33 -7.82 6.50
CA TYR A 389 -11.66 -6.87 5.43
C TYR A 389 -13.06 -7.13 4.88
N VAL A 390 -13.84 -6.08 4.59
CA VAL A 390 -15.21 -6.19 4.05
C VAL A 390 -15.68 -4.87 3.45
N ASP A 391 -16.40 -4.86 2.33
CA ASP A 391 -17.06 -3.66 1.80
C ASP A 391 -18.43 -3.48 2.51
N LEU A 392 -18.52 -2.53 3.45
CA LEU A 392 -19.71 -2.28 4.27
C LEU A 392 -20.65 -1.26 3.61
N ASP A 393 -20.10 -0.18 3.06
CA ASP A 393 -20.88 0.94 2.49
C ASP A 393 -21.25 0.75 1.01
N ARG A 394 -20.76 -0.34 0.40
CA ARG A 394 -21.07 -0.86 -0.94
C ARG A 394 -20.44 -0.04 -2.05
N ASP A 395 -19.24 0.48 -1.80
CA ASP A 395 -18.55 1.39 -2.71
C ASP A 395 -17.42 0.78 -3.56
N LEU A 396 -17.17 -0.53 -3.40
CA LEU A 396 -16.09 -1.31 -4.01
C LEU A 396 -14.69 -1.03 -3.43
N PHE A 397 -14.59 -0.52 -2.20
CA PHE A 397 -13.37 -0.51 -1.40
C PHE A 397 -13.57 -1.37 -0.15
N PHE A 398 -12.51 -2.11 0.23
CA PHE A 398 -12.58 -2.96 1.42
C PHE A 398 -12.33 -2.15 2.68
N ASP A 399 -13.36 -1.99 3.51
CA ASP A 399 -13.30 -1.43 4.84
C ASP A 399 -12.62 -2.40 5.82
N LEU A 400 -12.25 -1.89 6.99
CA LEU A 400 -11.52 -2.65 8.01
C LEU A 400 -12.38 -2.93 9.24
N VAL A 401 -12.31 -4.16 9.73
CA VAL A 401 -12.76 -4.55 11.06
C VAL A 401 -11.57 -4.50 12.01
N VAL A 402 -11.60 -3.59 12.98
CA VAL A 402 -10.45 -3.27 13.85
C VAL A 402 -10.78 -3.52 15.32
N LYS A 403 -9.97 -4.35 15.97
CA LYS A 403 -10.03 -4.56 17.42
C LYS A 403 -9.22 -3.50 18.14
N VAL A 404 -9.88 -2.65 18.92
CA VAL A 404 -9.25 -1.52 19.62
C VAL A 404 -9.02 -1.85 21.10
N GLU A 405 -9.96 -2.57 21.72
CA GLU A 405 -9.86 -3.10 23.08
C GLU A 405 -10.11 -4.62 23.07
N PRO A 406 -9.85 -5.37 24.17
CA PRO A 406 -10.11 -6.81 24.23
C PRO A 406 -11.50 -7.22 23.76
N ASN A 407 -12.55 -6.46 24.09
CA ASN A 407 -13.95 -6.75 23.83
C ASN A 407 -14.65 -5.78 22.85
N ILE A 408 -13.91 -4.90 22.14
CA ILE A 408 -14.49 -3.87 21.26
C ILE A 408 -13.94 -3.97 19.83
N LEU A 409 -14.85 -4.04 18.86
CA LEU A 409 -14.57 -3.84 17.44
C LEU A 409 -15.09 -2.48 16.97
N GLN A 410 -14.23 -1.72 16.31
CA GLN A 410 -14.57 -0.54 15.52
C GLN A 410 -14.40 -0.84 14.03
N PHE A 411 -15.05 -0.03 13.20
CA PHE A 411 -15.10 -0.21 11.75
C PHE A 411 -14.61 1.06 11.07
N TYR A 412 -13.77 0.88 10.05
CA TYR A 412 -13.08 1.98 9.39
C TYR A 412 -13.33 1.91 7.88
N LEU A 413 -14.16 2.84 7.39
CA LEU A 413 -14.55 2.91 5.98
C LEU A 413 -13.40 3.45 5.12
N ALA A 414 -13.10 2.78 4.02
CA ALA A 414 -12.06 3.16 3.09
C ALA A 414 -12.44 4.42 2.31
N LYS A 415 -11.52 5.39 2.19
CA LYS A 415 -11.78 6.58 1.37
C LYS A 415 -11.53 6.24 -0.10
N LYS A 416 -12.53 6.43 -0.97
CA LYS A 416 -12.52 6.31 -2.46
C LYS A 416 -11.31 6.89 -3.22
N ASN A 417 -10.47 7.71 -2.58
CA ASN A 417 -9.26 8.30 -3.12
C ASN A 417 -7.95 7.64 -2.64
N GLY A 418 -8.03 6.54 -1.87
CA GLY A 418 -6.89 5.82 -1.30
C GLY A 418 -6.11 6.59 -0.24
N SER A 419 -6.74 7.54 0.47
CA SER A 419 -6.10 8.41 1.47
C SER A 419 -6.30 7.96 2.93
N GLY A 420 -6.37 6.64 3.15
CA GLY A 420 -6.71 6.05 4.45
C GLY A 420 -8.21 5.96 4.67
N PHE A 421 -8.62 5.97 5.95
CA PHE A 421 -9.96 5.52 6.37
C PHE A 421 -10.73 6.58 7.17
N LEU A 422 -12.03 6.35 7.40
CA LEU A 422 -12.91 7.10 8.30
C LEU A 422 -13.51 6.15 9.34
N LEU A 423 -13.48 6.52 10.62
CA LEU A 423 -14.17 5.76 11.66
C LEU A 423 -15.70 5.82 11.43
N ALA A 424 -16.36 4.66 11.50
CA ALA A 424 -17.81 4.52 11.37
C ALA A 424 -18.41 3.98 12.68
N ASP A 425 -18.56 4.88 13.65
CA ASP A 425 -18.97 4.55 15.02
C ASP A 425 -20.28 3.76 15.12
N SER A 426 -21.20 3.94 14.16
CA SER A 426 -22.52 3.28 14.15
C SER A 426 -22.45 1.75 14.07
N PHE A 427 -21.37 1.20 13.50
CA PHE A 427 -21.17 -0.24 13.40
C PHE A 427 -20.47 -0.86 14.63
N THR A 428 -19.98 -0.06 15.58
CA THR A 428 -19.16 -0.52 16.72
C THR A 428 -19.81 -1.66 17.50
N ILE A 429 -19.12 -2.78 17.63
CA ILE A 429 -19.55 -3.93 18.44
C ILE A 429 -18.82 -3.90 19.79
N LYS A 430 -19.59 -4.05 20.88
CA LYS A 430 -19.06 -4.19 22.25
C LYS A 430 -19.56 -5.50 22.86
N LEU A 431 -18.65 -6.42 23.13
CA LEU A 431 -18.93 -7.69 23.81
C LEU A 431 -18.70 -7.56 25.32
N PHE A 432 -19.03 -8.61 26.08
CA PHE A 432 -18.80 -8.66 27.53
C PHE A 432 -17.33 -8.44 27.90
N TRP A 433 -17.10 -7.66 28.98
CA TRP A 433 -15.79 -7.19 29.42
C TRP A 433 -14.79 -8.28 29.83
N ASN A 434 -15.24 -9.50 30.13
CA ASN A 434 -14.37 -10.65 30.43
C ASN A 434 -13.93 -11.45 29.19
N ARG A 435 -14.32 -11.03 27.99
CA ARG A 435 -14.00 -11.71 26.73
C ARG A 435 -12.95 -10.94 25.93
N ASN A 436 -11.99 -11.68 25.39
CA ASN A 436 -10.94 -11.18 24.50
C ASN A 436 -11.18 -11.72 23.09
N ILE A 437 -11.48 -10.84 22.14
CA ILE A 437 -11.65 -11.17 20.72
C ILE A 437 -10.30 -11.58 20.15
N VAL A 438 -10.24 -12.75 19.50
CA VAL A 438 -9.01 -13.28 18.90
C VAL A 438 -9.06 -13.27 17.37
N ASN A 439 -10.24 -13.49 16.80
CA ASN A 439 -10.42 -13.58 15.35
C ASN A 439 -11.82 -13.12 14.92
N VAL A 440 -11.94 -12.65 13.68
CA VAL A 440 -13.21 -12.31 13.03
C VAL A 440 -13.20 -12.84 11.60
N ALA A 441 -14.20 -13.64 11.22
CA ALA A 441 -14.46 -13.99 9.83
C ALA A 441 -15.70 -13.25 9.32
N VAL A 442 -15.74 -12.97 8.01
CA VAL A 442 -16.85 -12.26 7.34
C VAL A 442 -17.60 -13.27 6.47
N GLY A 443 -18.90 -13.42 6.68
CA GLY A 443 -19.77 -14.36 5.98
C GLY A 443 -21.19 -13.83 5.84
N ASN A 444 -22.06 -14.55 5.14
CA ASN A 444 -23.49 -14.23 4.99
C ASN A 444 -24.30 -15.39 5.60
N PHE A 445 -24.66 -15.27 6.87
CA PHE A 445 -25.29 -16.35 7.62
C PHE A 445 -26.80 -16.38 7.43
N ASP A 446 -27.50 -15.24 7.38
CA ASP A 446 -28.96 -15.25 7.21
C ASP A 446 -29.43 -15.29 5.74
N GLY A 447 -28.53 -14.98 4.79
CA GLY A 447 -28.76 -15.04 3.34
C GLY A 447 -29.21 -13.72 2.74
N ASP A 448 -29.05 -12.60 3.44
CA ASP A 448 -29.43 -11.27 2.96
C ASP A 448 -28.32 -10.60 2.10
N MET A 449 -28.30 -9.27 1.99
CA MET A 449 -27.33 -8.52 1.18
C MET A 449 -26.30 -7.73 2.00
N TYR A 450 -26.26 -7.92 3.31
CA TYR A 450 -25.32 -7.29 4.22
C TYR A 450 -24.29 -8.32 4.71
N PRO A 451 -23.07 -7.89 5.04
CA PRO A 451 -22.08 -8.77 5.63
C PRO A 451 -22.38 -9.03 7.09
N ASP A 452 -22.28 -10.30 7.49
CA ASP A 452 -22.30 -10.75 8.87
C ASP A 452 -20.88 -11.09 9.36
N LEU A 453 -20.70 -11.15 10.68
CA LEU A 453 -19.42 -11.42 11.32
C LEU A 453 -19.48 -12.62 12.26
N LEU A 454 -18.51 -13.53 12.12
CA LEU A 454 -18.24 -14.62 13.04
C LEU A 454 -17.12 -14.18 13.99
N VAL A 455 -17.48 -13.77 15.21
CA VAL A 455 -16.53 -13.18 16.18
C VAL A 455 -16.11 -14.25 17.18
N THR A 456 -14.83 -14.63 17.15
CA THR A 456 -14.26 -15.63 18.07
C THR A 456 -13.63 -14.94 19.28
N THR A 457 -14.00 -15.40 20.47
CA THR A 457 -13.53 -14.86 21.75
C THR A 457 -12.95 -15.95 22.65
N LYS A 458 -11.94 -15.60 23.45
CA LYS A 458 -11.44 -16.42 24.57
C LYS A 458 -11.70 -15.67 25.88
N ASP A 459 -11.92 -16.39 26.99
CA ASP A 459 -12.05 -15.72 28.30
C ASP A 459 -10.71 -15.13 28.74
N ILE A 460 -10.73 -13.94 29.35
CA ILE A 460 -9.53 -13.25 29.83
C ILE A 460 -8.92 -13.98 31.04
N VAL A 461 -9.74 -14.66 31.84
CA VAL A 461 -9.31 -15.37 33.06
C VAL A 461 -9.08 -16.85 32.79
N SER A 462 -9.94 -17.49 31.97
CA SER A 462 -9.82 -18.92 31.63
C SER A 462 -9.58 -19.15 30.13
N THR A 463 -8.31 -19.21 29.73
CA THR A 463 -7.87 -19.38 28.33
C THR A 463 -8.43 -20.61 27.62
N ASN A 464 -8.95 -21.59 28.36
CA ASN A 464 -9.48 -22.85 27.84
C ASN A 464 -10.96 -22.79 27.38
N SER A 465 -11.67 -21.67 27.57
CA SER A 465 -13.03 -21.51 27.02
C SER A 465 -13.03 -20.53 25.84
N SER A 466 -13.11 -21.08 24.63
CA SER A 466 -13.34 -20.32 23.40
C SER A 466 -14.85 -20.28 23.10
N LYS A 467 -15.36 -19.13 22.66
CA LYS A 467 -16.77 -18.92 22.29
C LYS A 467 -16.89 -18.16 20.98
N VAL A 468 -17.79 -18.62 20.13
CA VAL A 468 -18.22 -17.92 18.91
C VAL A 468 -19.48 -17.10 19.18
N HIS A 469 -19.50 -15.87 18.68
CA HIS A 469 -20.65 -14.99 18.60
C HIS A 469 -20.93 -14.70 17.13
N VAL A 470 -22.20 -14.68 16.73
CA VAL A 470 -22.60 -14.33 15.36
C VAL A 470 -23.26 -12.95 15.39
N CYS A 471 -22.72 -12.03 14.60
CA CYS A 471 -23.18 -10.65 14.53
C CYS A 471 -23.69 -10.33 13.14
N PHE A 472 -25.00 -10.20 13.02
CA PHE A 472 -25.70 -9.99 11.76
C PHE A 472 -25.62 -8.55 11.31
N GLY A 473 -25.38 -8.34 10.01
CA GLY A 473 -25.26 -7.04 9.38
C GLY A 473 -26.58 -6.28 9.26
N SER A 474 -26.47 -5.00 8.92
CA SER A 474 -27.56 -4.16 8.42
C SER A 474 -26.98 -2.91 7.75
N GLU A 475 -27.84 -2.03 7.21
CA GLU A 475 -27.41 -0.77 6.60
C GLU A 475 -26.60 0.16 7.54
N ARG A 476 -26.71 0.03 8.87
CA ARG A 476 -26.12 1.02 9.81
C ARG A 476 -25.43 0.46 11.06
N HIS A 477 -25.71 -0.79 11.43
CA HIS A 477 -25.24 -1.39 12.68
C HIS A 477 -25.17 -2.92 12.59
N PHE A 478 -24.39 -3.54 13.48
CA PHE A 478 -24.39 -4.98 13.67
C PHE A 478 -25.28 -5.39 14.85
N PHE A 479 -25.97 -6.52 14.72
CA PHE A 479 -26.74 -7.16 15.78
C PHE A 479 -26.09 -8.49 16.16
N CYS A 480 -25.37 -8.53 17.29
CA CYS A 480 -24.84 -9.78 17.83
C CYS A 480 -25.93 -10.56 18.57
N ASP A 481 -26.10 -11.84 18.23
CA ASP A 481 -27.03 -12.70 18.95
C ASP A 481 -26.54 -12.98 20.38
N SER A 482 -27.51 -13.15 21.27
CA SER A 482 -27.35 -13.64 22.64
C SER A 482 -26.89 -15.10 22.70
N GLN A 483 -27.16 -15.90 21.67
CA GLN A 483 -26.71 -17.29 21.59
C GLN A 483 -25.22 -17.36 21.24
N THR A 484 -24.44 -17.99 22.12
CA THR A 484 -23.00 -18.25 21.91
C THR A 484 -22.74 -19.74 21.73
N TYR A 485 -21.82 -20.10 20.85
CA TYR A 485 -21.42 -21.49 20.63
C TYR A 485 -20.08 -21.77 21.31
N ASP A 486 -20.04 -22.79 22.17
CA ASP A 486 -18.83 -23.22 22.86
C ASP A 486 -17.97 -24.08 21.94
N ILE A 487 -16.72 -23.67 21.77
CA ILE A 487 -15.75 -24.28 20.86
C ILE A 487 -14.42 -24.47 21.60
N GLU A 488 -13.58 -25.37 21.11
CA GLU A 488 -12.26 -25.58 21.70
C GLU A 488 -11.22 -24.63 21.09
N ASP A 489 -11.22 -24.49 19.77
CA ASP A 489 -10.29 -23.65 19.01
C ASP A 489 -10.99 -22.94 17.84
N GLU A 490 -10.28 -22.06 17.13
CA GLU A 490 -10.87 -21.09 16.21
C GLU A 490 -11.54 -21.74 14.98
N PRO A 491 -12.79 -21.35 14.63
CA PRO A 491 -13.57 -22.02 13.60
C PRO A 491 -13.19 -21.58 12.18
N GLN A 492 -13.51 -22.42 11.19
CA GLN A 492 -13.35 -22.14 9.77
C GLN A 492 -14.73 -21.87 9.13
N LEU A 493 -14.84 -20.75 8.41
CA LEU A 493 -16.00 -20.40 7.58
C LEU A 493 -16.08 -21.32 6.35
N VAL A 494 -17.24 -21.93 6.10
CA VAL A 494 -17.50 -22.93 5.05
C VAL A 494 -18.95 -22.81 4.55
N ASP A 495 -19.32 -23.59 3.54
CA ASP A 495 -20.72 -23.90 3.21
C ASP A 495 -20.82 -25.43 3.25
N CYS A 496 -21.43 -25.98 4.31
CA CYS A 496 -21.36 -27.42 4.61
C CYS A 496 -22.42 -28.23 3.88
N ASP A 497 -23.61 -27.65 3.66
CA ASP A 497 -24.73 -28.29 2.98
C ASP A 497 -25.06 -27.69 1.61
N CYS A 498 -24.20 -26.80 1.10
CA CYS A 498 -24.29 -26.14 -0.21
C CYS A 498 -25.62 -25.41 -0.42
N ASP A 499 -26.21 -24.83 0.63
CA ASP A 499 -27.47 -24.08 0.56
C ASP A 499 -27.32 -22.61 0.13
N GLN A 500 -26.07 -22.13 -0.07
CA GLN A 500 -25.68 -20.75 -0.39
C GLN A 500 -25.67 -19.77 0.81
N LYS A 501 -25.73 -20.27 2.05
CA LYS A 501 -25.41 -19.52 3.26
C LYS A 501 -24.01 -19.85 3.77
N SER A 502 -23.50 -18.99 4.64
CA SER A 502 -22.32 -19.31 5.42
C SER A 502 -22.70 -20.25 6.55
N ASP A 503 -21.86 -21.25 6.75
CA ASP A 503 -21.80 -22.13 7.90
C ASP A 503 -20.42 -21.98 8.56
N PHE A 504 -20.22 -22.60 9.71
CA PHE A 504 -18.88 -22.71 10.29
C PHE A 504 -18.57 -24.10 10.83
N LEU A 505 -17.36 -24.56 10.51
CA LEU A 505 -16.77 -25.80 11.00
C LEU A 505 -15.97 -25.50 12.26
N ALA A 506 -16.26 -26.21 13.35
CA ALA A 506 -15.61 -26.00 14.64
C ALA A 506 -15.19 -27.31 15.32
N LEU A 507 -14.07 -27.25 16.03
CA LEU A 507 -13.61 -28.31 16.91
C LEU A 507 -14.29 -28.16 18.28
N LEU A 508 -15.00 -29.19 18.71
CA LEU A 508 -15.69 -29.25 19.99
C LEU A 508 -14.78 -29.83 21.09
N SER A 509 -15.08 -29.50 22.34
CA SER A 509 -14.32 -29.92 23.54
C SER A 509 -14.24 -31.43 23.79
N ASN A 510 -15.03 -32.23 23.07
CA ASN A 510 -14.94 -33.70 23.04
C ASN A 510 -13.95 -34.24 21.99
N GLY A 511 -13.26 -33.36 21.25
CA GLY A 511 -12.35 -33.71 20.16
C GLY A 511 -13.01 -34.00 18.81
N SER A 512 -14.34 -33.92 18.70
CA SER A 512 -15.06 -34.08 17.43
C SER A 512 -15.22 -32.75 16.69
N ILE A 513 -15.25 -32.82 15.36
CA ILE A 513 -15.62 -31.67 14.52
C ILE A 513 -17.15 -31.69 14.31
N ALA A 514 -17.77 -30.52 14.43
CA ALA A 514 -19.16 -30.29 14.03
C ALA A 514 -19.23 -29.14 13.02
N CYS A 515 -20.22 -29.19 12.13
CA CYS A 515 -20.60 -28.04 11.33
C CYS A 515 -21.88 -27.43 11.89
N PHE A 516 -21.85 -26.12 12.07
CA PHE A 516 -22.99 -25.33 12.52
C PHE A 516 -23.67 -24.75 11.30
N ILE A 517 -24.80 -25.35 10.92
CA ILE A 517 -25.54 -25.03 9.70
C ILE A 517 -26.56 -23.92 9.99
N SER A 518 -26.62 -22.92 9.12
CA SER A 518 -27.57 -21.81 9.26
C SER A 518 -29.04 -22.25 9.06
N GLY A 519 -29.94 -21.76 9.92
CA GLY A 519 -31.35 -22.09 9.88
C GLY A 519 -32.10 -21.56 8.64
N ARG A 520 -33.03 -22.36 8.11
CA ARG A 520 -33.94 -21.94 7.01
C ARG A 520 -34.91 -20.80 7.37
N SER A 521 -35.11 -20.49 8.65
CA SER A 521 -36.15 -19.56 9.11
C SER A 521 -35.71 -18.57 10.19
N GLY A 522 -34.42 -18.47 10.51
CA GLY A 522 -33.94 -17.52 11.52
C GLY A 522 -32.48 -17.68 11.88
N ARG A 523 -31.99 -16.74 12.69
CA ARG A 523 -30.61 -16.50 13.13
C ARG A 523 -29.98 -17.58 14.03
N GLN A 524 -30.51 -18.79 14.02
CA GLN A 524 -30.06 -19.91 14.85
C GLN A 524 -29.34 -20.96 14.01
N PHE A 525 -28.21 -21.42 14.51
CA PHE A 525 -27.45 -22.52 13.93
C PHE A 525 -27.83 -23.85 14.55
N VAL A 526 -27.93 -24.87 13.69
CA VAL A 526 -28.12 -26.26 14.09
C VAL A 526 -26.76 -26.95 14.06
N GLU A 527 -26.36 -27.55 15.18
CA GLU A 527 -25.19 -28.43 15.22
C GLU A 527 -25.51 -29.69 14.42
N GLN A 528 -24.90 -29.82 13.24
CA GLN A 528 -24.84 -31.08 12.50
C GLN A 528 -23.46 -31.68 12.73
N ARG A 529 -23.42 -32.86 13.34
CA ARG A 529 -22.16 -33.63 13.46
C ARG A 529 -21.57 -33.82 12.07
N PHE A 530 -20.30 -33.45 11.91
CA PHE A 530 -19.61 -33.67 10.66
C PHE A 530 -19.57 -35.18 10.35
N MET A 531 -19.66 -35.54 9.08
CA MET A 531 -20.04 -36.90 8.70
C MET A 531 -18.87 -37.88 8.83
N VAL A 532 -19.10 -38.97 9.58
CA VAL A 532 -18.17 -40.08 9.87
C VAL A 532 -17.07 -39.73 10.91
N GLU A 533 -16.62 -40.75 11.64
CA GLU A 533 -15.50 -40.63 12.59
C GLU A 533 -14.21 -40.31 11.83
N LEU A 534 -13.45 -39.31 12.34
CA LEU A 534 -12.12 -38.95 11.86
C LEU A 534 -11.18 -40.16 11.91
N ILE A 535 -10.36 -40.35 10.89
CA ILE A 535 -9.44 -41.50 10.79
C ILE A 535 -8.25 -41.29 11.76
N SER A 536 -7.78 -40.04 11.88
CA SER A 536 -6.74 -39.61 12.80
C SER A 536 -7.22 -38.44 13.67
N PRO A 537 -6.73 -38.30 14.92
CA PRO A 537 -7.02 -37.13 15.74
C PRO A 537 -6.52 -35.85 15.06
N VAL A 538 -7.33 -34.81 15.14
CA VAL A 538 -7.02 -33.51 14.52
C VAL A 538 -5.93 -32.81 15.32
N ARG A 539 -4.97 -32.21 14.61
CA ARG A 539 -3.84 -31.53 15.22
C ARG A 539 -4.27 -30.23 15.89
N ARG A 540 -3.58 -29.87 16.97
CA ARG A 540 -3.72 -28.57 17.65
C ARG A 540 -2.53 -27.66 17.34
N PRO A 541 -2.74 -26.38 17.01
CA PRO A 541 -4.03 -25.70 16.88
C PRO A 541 -4.82 -26.17 15.65
N PHE A 542 -6.14 -26.05 15.71
CA PHE A 542 -7.10 -26.57 14.71
C PHE A 542 -6.92 -25.90 13.35
N SER A 543 -6.10 -26.50 12.47
CA SER A 543 -5.76 -25.98 11.14
C SER A 543 -6.64 -26.62 10.07
N VAL A 544 -7.54 -25.82 9.49
CA VAL A 544 -8.42 -26.22 8.38
C VAL A 544 -8.30 -25.23 7.23
N ALA A 545 -8.31 -25.74 6.00
CA ALA A 545 -8.51 -24.95 4.79
C ALA A 545 -9.66 -25.51 3.94
N PHE A 546 -10.35 -24.61 3.26
CA PHE A 546 -11.41 -24.89 2.30
C PHE A 546 -10.94 -24.44 0.91
N VAL A 547 -10.53 -25.37 0.05
CA VAL A 547 -9.69 -25.10 -1.12
C VAL A 547 -9.73 -26.24 -2.14
N ASP A 548 -9.76 -25.91 -3.44
CA ASP A 548 -9.65 -26.87 -4.55
C ASP A 548 -8.22 -27.43 -4.64
N MET A 549 -8.00 -28.60 -4.06
CA MET A 549 -6.75 -29.35 -4.13
C MET A 549 -6.76 -30.40 -5.25
N THR A 550 -7.94 -30.84 -5.69
CA THR A 550 -8.07 -31.81 -6.78
C THR A 550 -7.89 -31.20 -8.17
N GLY A 551 -7.94 -29.87 -8.30
CA GLY A 551 -7.83 -29.13 -9.56
C GLY A 551 -9.11 -29.17 -10.39
N ASP A 552 -10.24 -29.50 -9.76
CA ASP A 552 -11.53 -29.73 -10.40
C ASP A 552 -12.45 -28.49 -10.33
N LEU A 553 -12.06 -27.47 -9.55
CA LEU A 553 -12.77 -26.21 -9.23
C LEU A 553 -13.88 -26.30 -8.17
N ILE A 554 -14.03 -27.44 -7.48
CA ILE A 554 -14.81 -27.58 -6.26
C ILE A 554 -13.83 -27.57 -5.06
N PRO A 555 -14.09 -26.82 -3.98
CA PRO A 555 -13.21 -26.84 -2.82
C PRO A 555 -13.37 -28.10 -1.95
N GLU A 556 -12.25 -28.71 -1.61
CA GLU A 556 -12.13 -29.73 -0.56
C GLU A 556 -11.91 -29.10 0.83
N LEU A 557 -12.21 -29.87 1.88
CA LEU A 557 -11.76 -29.59 3.24
C LEU A 557 -10.43 -30.31 3.49
N VAL A 558 -9.38 -29.55 3.74
CA VAL A 558 -8.04 -30.04 4.07
C VAL A 558 -7.82 -29.90 5.57
N LEU A 559 -7.76 -31.02 6.28
CA LEU A 559 -7.57 -31.10 7.73
C LEU A 559 -6.15 -31.51 8.07
N MET A 560 -5.48 -30.78 8.97
CA MET A 560 -4.18 -31.17 9.51
C MET A 560 -4.35 -32.15 10.68
N THR A 561 -3.76 -33.34 10.61
CA THR A 561 -3.98 -34.42 11.60
C THR A 561 -2.67 -34.95 12.20
N ASP A 562 -2.79 -35.58 13.37
CA ASP A 562 -1.70 -36.27 14.05
C ASP A 562 -1.85 -37.79 13.82
N THR A 563 -0.96 -38.39 13.02
CA THR A 563 -1.16 -39.78 12.59
C THR A 563 -0.94 -40.78 13.74
N VAL A 564 -1.77 -41.84 13.78
CA VAL A 564 -1.96 -42.75 14.94
C VAL A 564 -0.77 -43.70 15.22
N LYS A 565 0.40 -43.49 14.61
CA LYS A 565 1.65 -44.13 15.04
C LYS A 565 2.40 -43.22 16.01
N ASN A 566 1.95 -43.26 17.27
CA ASN A 566 2.51 -42.55 18.44
C ASN A 566 2.40 -41.00 18.41
N GLY A 567 1.50 -40.41 17.61
CA GLY A 567 1.26 -38.95 17.62
C GLY A 567 2.49 -38.10 17.26
N SER A 568 3.48 -38.70 16.62
CA SER A 568 4.81 -38.11 16.39
C SER A 568 4.98 -37.55 14.97
N LEU A 569 3.95 -37.63 14.13
CA LEU A 569 4.01 -37.36 12.68
C LEU A 569 2.77 -36.61 12.21
N VAL A 570 2.97 -35.57 11.40
CA VAL A 570 1.90 -34.78 10.78
C VAL A 570 1.37 -35.46 9.52
N GLY A 571 0.06 -35.67 9.47
CA GLY A 571 -0.71 -36.08 8.30
C GLY A 571 -1.67 -35.00 7.83
N PHE A 572 -2.34 -35.28 6.72
CA PHE A 572 -3.41 -34.47 6.18
C PHE A 572 -4.56 -35.41 5.77
N GLU A 573 -5.78 -35.06 6.13
CA GLU A 573 -6.99 -35.71 5.61
C GLU A 573 -7.67 -34.75 4.63
N VAL A 574 -8.05 -35.25 3.46
CA VAL A 574 -8.74 -34.48 2.42
C VAL A 574 -10.17 -35.03 2.33
N TRP A 575 -11.15 -34.14 2.43
CA TRP A 575 -12.57 -34.49 2.34
C TRP A 575 -13.20 -33.73 1.18
N THR A 576 -13.85 -34.46 0.27
CA THR A 576 -14.47 -33.91 -0.95
C THR A 576 -15.98 -34.18 -0.99
N ILE A 577 -16.67 -33.51 -1.89
CA ILE A 577 -18.13 -33.54 -2.03
C ILE A 577 -18.54 -34.68 -2.96
N ASN A 578 -19.39 -35.60 -2.47
CA ASN A 578 -19.95 -36.67 -3.29
C ASN A 578 -21.34 -36.29 -3.83
N GLU A 579 -21.41 -35.98 -5.14
CA GLU A 579 -22.63 -35.50 -5.81
C GLU A 579 -23.86 -36.43 -5.66
N THR A 580 -23.64 -37.75 -5.63
CA THR A 580 -24.72 -38.75 -5.64
C THR A 580 -25.34 -38.93 -4.25
N SER A 581 -24.51 -38.93 -3.21
CA SER A 581 -24.96 -39.10 -1.82
C SER A 581 -25.33 -37.78 -1.15
N ARG A 582 -24.88 -36.64 -1.69
CA ARG A 582 -24.89 -35.32 -1.04
C ARG A 582 -24.30 -35.39 0.37
N SER A 583 -23.08 -35.91 0.44
CA SER A 583 -22.31 -36.01 1.67
C SER A 583 -20.83 -35.76 1.43
N TRP A 584 -20.12 -35.43 2.50
CA TRP A 584 -18.67 -35.37 2.54
C TRP A 584 -18.08 -36.77 2.60
N VAL A 585 -17.07 -37.04 1.78
CA VAL A 585 -16.39 -38.34 1.69
C VAL A 585 -14.89 -38.13 1.75
N HIS A 586 -14.20 -38.94 2.56
CA HIS A 586 -12.74 -38.93 2.66
C HIS A 586 -12.08 -39.38 1.35
N LEU A 587 -11.04 -38.66 0.94
CA LEU A 587 -10.21 -38.99 -0.21
C LEU A 587 -8.99 -39.80 0.24
N ASP A 588 -9.09 -41.12 0.12
CA ASP A 588 -8.09 -42.07 0.58
C ASP A 588 -6.75 -41.92 -0.18
N GLY A 589 -5.76 -41.31 0.46
CA GLY A 589 -4.37 -41.31 0.00
C GLY A 589 -3.90 -40.05 -0.74
N ASP A 590 -4.73 -38.99 -0.80
CA ASP A 590 -4.43 -37.70 -1.45
C ASP A 590 -3.06 -37.09 -1.11
N ILE A 591 -2.69 -37.10 0.18
CA ILE A 591 -1.51 -36.40 0.67
C ILE A 591 -0.72 -37.35 1.58
N GLU A 592 0.49 -37.72 1.15
CA GLU A 592 1.39 -38.48 2.01
C GLU A 592 1.73 -37.66 3.28
N PRO A 593 1.89 -38.30 4.46
CA PRO A 593 2.33 -37.61 5.67
C PRO A 593 3.62 -36.81 5.43
N LEU A 594 3.77 -35.71 6.15
CA LEU A 594 4.84 -34.73 5.93
C LEU A 594 6.23 -35.40 6.03
N GLN A 595 7.08 -35.21 5.03
CA GLN A 595 8.41 -35.87 4.93
C GLN A 595 9.56 -34.86 5.00
N GLU A 596 10.65 -35.24 5.67
CA GLU A 596 11.93 -34.55 5.58
C GLU A 596 12.50 -34.57 4.15
N PRO A 597 13.39 -33.62 3.79
CA PRO A 597 14.13 -33.64 2.52
C PRO A 597 14.86 -34.95 2.20
N ARG A 598 15.13 -35.78 3.23
CA ARG A 598 15.80 -37.09 3.13
C ARG A 598 14.84 -38.28 2.95
N LYS A 599 13.54 -38.05 2.70
CA LYS A 599 12.47 -39.06 2.63
C LYS A 599 12.28 -39.87 3.93
N GLN A 600 12.56 -39.24 5.07
CA GLN A 600 12.18 -39.76 6.38
C GLN A 600 10.91 -39.02 6.82
N LEU A 601 9.99 -39.70 7.51
CA LEU A 601 8.78 -39.05 8.02
C LEU A 601 9.17 -38.00 9.07
N LEU A 602 8.57 -36.80 9.03
CA LEU A 602 8.93 -35.69 9.92
C LEU A 602 8.50 -35.97 11.36
N LEU A 603 9.41 -36.59 12.11
CA LEU A 603 9.28 -36.83 13.55
C LEU A 603 9.29 -35.49 14.29
N LEU A 604 8.22 -35.24 15.04
CA LEU A 604 8.06 -34.09 15.91
C LEU A 604 9.05 -34.18 17.07
N SER A 605 10.23 -33.56 16.90
CA SER A 605 11.09 -33.21 18.02
C SER A 605 10.41 -32.13 18.87
N SER A 606 10.80 -32.02 20.16
CA SER A 606 10.26 -31.01 21.07
C SER A 606 10.52 -29.55 20.63
N SER A 607 11.42 -29.33 19.68
CA SER A 607 11.76 -28.01 19.15
C SER A 607 11.30 -27.77 17.70
N THR A 608 10.71 -28.76 17.02
CA THR A 608 10.11 -28.59 15.70
C THR A 608 8.78 -27.84 15.82
N LYS A 609 8.69 -26.64 15.24
CA LYS A 609 7.44 -25.88 15.12
C LYS A 609 6.91 -25.92 13.69
N ILE A 610 5.60 -26.01 13.54
CA ILE A 610 4.93 -26.08 12.23
C ILE A 610 3.84 -25.00 12.23
N GLY A 611 3.85 -24.14 11.21
CA GLY A 611 2.86 -23.07 11.04
C GLY A 611 1.63 -23.51 10.25
N GLN A 612 0.72 -22.57 9.99
CA GLN A 612 -0.46 -22.81 9.16
C GLN A 612 -0.07 -23.16 7.72
N PRO A 613 -0.73 -24.13 7.06
CA PRO A 613 -0.59 -24.37 5.63
C PRO A 613 -1.06 -23.18 4.79
N LEU A 614 -0.39 -22.98 3.66
CA LEU A 614 -0.61 -21.88 2.71
C LEU A 614 -0.88 -22.46 1.32
N PHE A 615 -1.92 -21.97 0.66
CA PHE A 615 -2.43 -22.56 -0.59
C PHE A 615 -2.39 -21.55 -1.74
N GLU A 616 -1.48 -21.79 -2.69
CA GLU A 616 -1.27 -20.96 -3.89
C GLU A 616 -0.67 -21.81 -5.01
N ASP A 617 -0.79 -21.35 -6.25
CA ASP A 617 0.00 -21.87 -7.38
C ASP A 617 1.44 -21.30 -7.30
N PHE A 618 2.37 -22.01 -6.63
CA PHE A 618 3.74 -21.52 -6.45
C PHE A 618 4.62 -21.71 -7.69
N ASN A 619 4.18 -22.54 -8.64
CA ASN A 619 4.99 -22.99 -9.77
C ASN A 619 4.48 -22.48 -11.16
N ALA A 620 3.26 -21.91 -11.21
CA ALA A 620 2.50 -21.46 -12.37
C ALA A 620 2.10 -22.56 -13.38
N ASP A 621 1.68 -23.73 -12.88
CA ASP A 621 1.15 -24.84 -13.70
C ASP A 621 -0.38 -24.82 -13.86
N GLY A 622 -1.08 -24.01 -13.06
CA GLY A 622 -2.54 -23.91 -13.06
C GLY A 622 -3.27 -24.84 -12.09
N LEU A 623 -2.59 -25.40 -11.09
CA LEU A 623 -3.12 -26.14 -9.95
C LEU A 623 -2.72 -25.43 -8.63
N ILE A 624 -3.37 -25.78 -7.52
CA ILE A 624 -3.04 -25.22 -6.21
C ILE A 624 -2.04 -26.14 -5.51
N ASP A 625 -0.87 -25.60 -5.14
CA ASP A 625 0.12 -26.27 -4.30
C ASP A 625 -0.19 -26.01 -2.82
N MET A 626 0.18 -26.94 -1.93
CA MET A 626 0.13 -26.73 -0.47
C MET A 626 1.54 -26.52 0.09
N MET A 627 1.77 -25.39 0.75
CA MET A 627 3.02 -25.08 1.45
C MET A 627 2.85 -25.09 2.96
N VAL A 628 3.71 -25.81 3.67
CA VAL A 628 3.75 -25.91 5.13
C VAL A 628 5.08 -25.34 5.64
N PRO A 629 5.08 -24.24 6.40
CA PRO A 629 6.31 -23.69 6.97
C PRO A 629 6.76 -24.51 8.18
N VAL A 630 7.96 -25.08 8.11
CA VAL A 630 8.57 -25.90 9.17
C VAL A 630 9.80 -25.18 9.73
N LEU A 631 9.81 -24.98 11.04
CA LEU A 631 10.90 -24.36 11.77
C LEU A 631 11.55 -25.38 12.71
N THR A 632 12.87 -25.46 12.61
CA THR A 632 13.74 -26.25 13.49
C THR A 632 14.66 -25.31 14.27
N GLU A 633 15.49 -25.84 15.18
CA GLU A 633 16.46 -25.02 15.94
C GLU A 633 17.49 -24.32 15.03
N THR A 634 17.88 -24.96 13.92
CA THR A 634 18.91 -24.46 13.00
C THR A 634 18.33 -23.75 11.78
N ASP A 635 17.27 -24.31 11.17
CA ASP A 635 16.84 -23.96 9.82
C ASP A 635 15.33 -23.71 9.69
N SER A 636 14.98 -22.83 8.75
CA SER A 636 13.61 -22.57 8.29
C SER A 636 13.42 -23.19 6.90
N THR A 637 12.57 -24.21 6.81
CA THR A 637 12.31 -24.94 5.55
C THR A 637 10.83 -24.80 5.18
N MET A 638 10.54 -24.53 3.90
CA MET A 638 9.18 -24.54 3.37
C MET A 638 8.95 -25.90 2.72
N MET A 639 8.07 -26.72 3.28
CA MET A 639 7.67 -27.97 2.64
C MET A 639 6.55 -27.67 1.64
N VAL A 640 6.73 -27.98 0.37
CA VAL A 640 5.75 -27.73 -0.70
C VAL A 640 5.30 -29.05 -1.31
N TRP A 641 4.01 -29.33 -1.23
CA TRP A 641 3.32 -30.42 -1.91
C TRP A 641 2.85 -29.92 -3.28
N SER A 642 3.45 -30.46 -4.33
CA SER A 642 3.12 -30.19 -5.75
C SER A 642 3.23 -31.51 -6.53
N ASP A 643 2.50 -31.67 -7.64
CA ASP A 643 2.54 -32.91 -8.47
C ASP A 643 2.36 -34.22 -7.68
N GLY A 644 1.59 -34.19 -6.59
CA GLY A 644 1.40 -35.33 -5.69
C GLY A 644 2.65 -35.75 -4.91
N ARG A 645 3.59 -34.82 -4.63
CA ARG A 645 4.85 -35.11 -3.91
C ARG A 645 5.32 -33.95 -3.04
N TRP A 646 5.88 -34.29 -1.87
CA TRP A 646 6.59 -33.32 -1.03
C TRP A 646 7.95 -32.92 -1.64
N SER A 647 8.24 -31.63 -1.60
CA SER A 647 9.53 -31.04 -1.94
C SER A 647 9.94 -29.99 -0.93
N ALA A 648 11.22 -30.00 -0.52
CA ALA A 648 11.74 -29.01 0.41
C ALA A 648 12.26 -27.79 -0.36
N TRP A 649 11.72 -26.61 -0.04
CA TRP A 649 12.11 -25.33 -0.59
C TRP A 649 12.86 -24.53 0.48
N THR A 650 14.00 -23.96 0.09
CA THR A 650 14.85 -23.21 1.02
C THR A 650 14.39 -21.76 1.14
N LEU A 651 14.49 -21.20 2.34
CA LEU A 651 14.27 -19.77 2.56
C LEU A 651 15.62 -19.08 2.82
N ASN A 652 16.09 -18.26 1.86
CA ASN A 652 17.28 -17.44 2.06
C ASN A 652 16.89 -16.07 2.66
N THR A 653 17.13 -15.93 3.94
CA THR A 653 16.84 -14.75 4.75
C THR A 653 18.04 -13.83 4.97
N THR A 654 19.09 -13.93 4.14
CA THR A 654 20.28 -13.06 4.24
C THR A 654 20.05 -11.76 3.47
N ASP A 655 20.16 -10.61 4.14
CA ASP A 655 19.97 -9.29 3.51
C ASP A 655 21.18 -8.83 2.67
N SER A 656 21.27 -7.53 2.35
CA SER A 656 22.40 -6.93 1.64
C SER A 656 23.70 -6.98 2.43
N ASP A 657 23.62 -6.94 3.76
CA ASP A 657 24.72 -6.66 4.67
C ASP A 657 25.29 -7.94 5.28
N GLY A 658 24.67 -9.08 4.98
CA GLY A 658 25.04 -10.40 5.49
C GLY A 658 24.32 -10.78 6.79
N VAL A 659 23.34 -9.99 7.24
CA VAL A 659 22.57 -10.30 8.45
C VAL A 659 21.53 -11.37 8.12
N ILE A 660 21.50 -12.41 8.96
CA ILE A 660 20.52 -13.50 8.86
C ILE A 660 19.29 -13.13 9.67
N TRP A 661 18.14 -13.09 9.00
CA TRP A 661 16.82 -12.89 9.60
C TRP A 661 16.12 -14.24 9.80
N ARG A 662 15.24 -14.36 10.80
CA ARG A 662 14.51 -15.59 11.12
C ARG A 662 13.02 -15.31 11.27
N LEU A 663 12.18 -16.30 10.98
CA LEU A 663 10.74 -16.18 11.17
C LEU A 663 10.41 -16.01 12.65
N VAL A 664 9.56 -15.02 12.95
CA VAL A 664 9.09 -14.76 14.32
C VAL A 664 8.03 -15.79 14.67
N VAL A 665 8.23 -16.50 15.79
CA VAL A 665 7.17 -17.29 16.43
C VAL A 665 6.97 -16.76 17.83
N ASP A 666 5.93 -15.96 18.02
CA ASP A 666 5.55 -15.48 19.34
C ASP A 666 5.14 -16.68 20.22
N LEU A 667 5.67 -16.75 21.44
CA LEU A 667 5.39 -17.84 22.39
C LEU A 667 4.11 -17.60 23.20
N ASN A 668 3.60 -16.37 23.19
CA ASN A 668 2.45 -15.94 24.01
C ASN A 668 1.13 -15.85 23.23
N GLN A 669 1.16 -15.99 21.91
CA GLN A 669 -0.03 -16.18 21.08
C GLN A 669 -0.19 -17.67 20.75
N SER A 670 -1.32 -18.06 20.15
CA SER A 670 -1.58 -19.44 19.70
C SER A 670 -0.36 -20.06 19.03
N SER A 671 -0.07 -21.33 19.30
CA SER A 671 1.21 -22.03 19.02
C SER A 671 1.59 -22.23 17.53
N THR A 672 1.01 -21.44 16.64
CA THR A 672 1.15 -21.46 15.19
C THR A 672 1.40 -20.05 14.66
N PHE A 673 2.01 -19.97 13.48
CA PHE A 673 2.26 -18.73 12.75
C PHE A 673 1.82 -18.93 11.30
N SER A 674 1.29 -17.88 10.68
CA SER A 674 0.87 -17.88 9.27
C SER A 674 1.84 -17.03 8.44
N LEU A 675 2.08 -17.46 7.20
CA LEU A 675 2.72 -16.62 6.18
C LEU A 675 1.64 -15.96 5.31
N GLN A 676 2.00 -14.89 4.59
CA GLN A 676 1.11 -14.23 3.65
C GLN A 676 1.64 -14.38 2.23
N ALA A 677 0.76 -14.67 1.28
CA ALA A 677 1.11 -14.78 -0.14
C ALA A 677 0.36 -13.77 -1.02
N GLY A 678 1.01 -13.34 -2.10
CA GLY A 678 0.38 -12.49 -3.12
C GLY A 678 1.37 -12.07 -4.21
N ASP A 679 0.88 -11.81 -5.43
CA ASP A 679 1.71 -11.36 -6.56
C ASP A 679 2.03 -9.85 -6.47
N TYR A 680 2.66 -9.43 -5.38
CA TYR A 680 3.05 -8.03 -5.11
C TYR A 680 3.92 -7.43 -6.22
N LEU A 681 4.75 -8.26 -6.87
CA LEU A 681 5.67 -7.84 -7.93
C LEU A 681 5.03 -7.81 -9.32
N HIS A 682 3.76 -8.21 -9.45
CA HIS A 682 3.09 -8.48 -10.74
C HIS A 682 3.94 -9.36 -11.66
N SER A 683 4.54 -10.41 -11.09
CA SER A 683 5.43 -11.36 -11.74
C SER A 683 4.72 -12.57 -12.35
N GLY A 684 3.50 -12.86 -11.90
CA GLY A 684 2.77 -14.10 -12.17
C GLY A 684 3.03 -15.20 -11.14
N TYR A 685 3.98 -15.01 -10.22
CA TYR A 685 4.29 -15.94 -9.13
C TYR A 685 3.99 -15.30 -7.77
N PRO A 686 3.35 -16.02 -6.82
CA PRO A 686 3.09 -15.49 -5.49
C PRO A 686 4.41 -15.27 -4.73
N ALA A 687 4.60 -14.05 -4.23
CA ALA A 687 5.66 -13.71 -3.29
C ALA A 687 5.14 -13.86 -1.85
N LEU A 688 6.04 -14.14 -0.91
CA LEU A 688 5.69 -14.25 0.51
C LEU A 688 6.00 -12.94 1.26
N LEU A 689 5.17 -12.59 2.24
CA LEU A 689 5.35 -11.47 3.16
C LEU A 689 5.33 -11.99 4.60
N ALA A 690 6.30 -11.57 5.41
CA ALA A 690 6.38 -11.89 6.83
C ALA A 690 7.16 -10.83 7.61
N VAL A 691 6.95 -10.80 8.93
CA VAL A 691 7.86 -10.13 9.88
C VAL A 691 8.95 -11.11 10.28
N LEU A 692 10.21 -10.69 10.13
CA LEU A 692 11.39 -11.46 10.51
C LEU A 692 12.16 -10.74 11.63
N GLU A 693 12.88 -11.49 12.44
CA GLU A 693 13.71 -11.01 13.55
C GLU A 693 15.18 -11.42 13.36
N ASN A 694 16.11 -10.53 13.66
CA ASN A 694 17.56 -10.83 13.65
C ASN A 694 18.08 -11.19 15.04
N ALA A 695 19.35 -11.60 15.13
CA ALA A 695 19.99 -11.98 16.41
C ALA A 695 19.95 -10.87 17.48
N ASN A 696 19.83 -9.60 17.08
CA ASN A 696 19.75 -8.44 17.97
C ASN A 696 18.30 -8.11 18.41
N ARG A 697 17.34 -9.02 18.17
CA ARG A 697 15.89 -8.83 18.41
C ARG A 697 15.27 -7.63 17.69
N GLN A 698 15.91 -7.14 16.63
CA GLN A 698 15.28 -6.17 15.74
C GLN A 698 14.32 -6.91 14.82
N ARG A 699 13.12 -6.36 14.63
CA ARG A 699 12.11 -6.90 13.71
C ARG A 699 11.93 -6.01 12.50
N ALA A 700 11.68 -6.62 11.35
CA ALA A 700 11.40 -5.91 10.11
C ALA A 700 10.50 -6.73 9.19
N ALA A 701 9.69 -6.05 8.39
CA ALA A 701 8.79 -6.68 7.42
C ALA A 701 9.49 -6.82 6.06
N PHE A 702 9.52 -8.05 5.52
CA PHE A 702 10.24 -8.38 4.29
C PHE A 702 9.33 -9.03 3.25
N LEU A 703 9.56 -8.64 1.99
CA LEU A 703 9.09 -9.39 0.83
C LEU A 703 10.11 -10.47 0.47
N MET A 704 9.61 -11.69 0.25
CA MET A 704 10.39 -12.85 -0.15
C MET A 704 9.94 -13.28 -1.55
N THR A 705 10.78 -13.02 -2.54
CA THR A 705 10.54 -13.33 -3.96
C THR A 705 10.67 -14.82 -4.20
N ASN A 706 9.69 -15.39 -4.91
CA ASN A 706 9.66 -16.77 -5.34
C ASN A 706 10.59 -17.01 -6.54
N TYR A 707 11.40 -18.07 -6.49
CA TYR A 707 12.17 -18.59 -7.62
C TYR A 707 11.83 -20.09 -7.82
N PRO A 708 10.72 -20.43 -8.51
CA PRO A 708 10.20 -21.79 -8.54
C PRO A 708 11.19 -22.80 -9.13
N SER A 709 11.87 -22.43 -10.22
CA SER A 709 12.89 -23.26 -10.88
C SER A 709 14.10 -23.56 -10.00
N GLN A 710 14.28 -22.84 -8.89
CA GLN A 710 15.35 -23.03 -7.92
C GLN A 710 14.82 -23.55 -6.56
N ARG A 711 13.50 -23.78 -6.43
CA ARG A 711 12.81 -24.19 -5.20
C ARG A 711 13.27 -23.38 -3.98
N GLN A 712 13.26 -22.06 -4.14
CA GLN A 712 13.81 -21.15 -3.15
C GLN A 712 13.05 -19.82 -3.10
N PHE A 713 12.81 -19.35 -1.89
CA PHE A 713 12.42 -17.97 -1.62
C PHE A 713 13.64 -17.16 -1.18
N ARG A 714 13.72 -15.90 -1.61
CA ARG A 714 14.79 -14.97 -1.21
C ARG A 714 14.21 -13.64 -0.80
N ILE A 715 14.68 -13.09 0.31
CA ILE A 715 14.37 -11.70 0.67
C ILE A 715 14.81 -10.76 -0.47
N ASP A 716 13.96 -9.80 -0.85
CA ASP A 716 14.38 -8.72 -1.73
C ASP A 716 15.34 -7.79 -0.98
N LYS A 717 16.65 -7.93 -1.27
CA LYS A 717 17.74 -7.16 -0.68
C LYS A 717 17.61 -5.64 -0.81
N ARG A 718 16.62 -5.12 -1.53
CA ARG A 718 16.30 -3.68 -1.64
C ARG A 718 15.28 -3.23 -0.60
N LEU A 719 14.80 -4.09 0.30
CA LEU A 719 13.81 -3.81 1.33
C LEU A 719 14.19 -4.56 2.61
N PRO A 720 13.92 -3.97 3.78
CA PRO A 720 12.62 -4.14 4.41
C PRO A 720 11.65 -2.98 4.12
N PHE A 721 10.35 -3.23 4.26
CA PHE A 721 9.32 -2.18 4.16
C PHE A 721 9.38 -1.23 5.36
N TYR A 722 9.65 -1.77 6.54
CA TYR A 722 9.74 -1.04 7.80
C TYR A 722 10.56 -1.85 8.80
N ARG A 723 11.42 -1.19 9.58
CA ARG A 723 12.20 -1.80 10.67
C ARG A 723 11.69 -1.24 12.00
N ASN A 724 11.13 -2.08 12.87
CA ASN A 724 10.69 -1.70 14.23
C ASN A 724 10.55 -2.96 15.11
N PRO A 725 11.22 -3.05 16.28
CA PRO A 725 11.16 -4.25 17.15
C PRO A 725 9.76 -4.56 17.69
N SER A 726 8.83 -3.60 17.67
CA SER A 726 7.44 -3.77 18.10
C SER A 726 6.51 -4.38 17.03
N LEU A 727 7.04 -4.78 15.85
CA LEU A 727 6.24 -5.46 14.84
C LEU A 727 5.80 -6.85 15.30
N THR A 728 4.55 -7.21 15.00
CA THR A 728 3.96 -8.52 15.33
C THR A 728 3.66 -9.33 14.07
N ASN A 729 3.04 -8.73 13.05
CA ASN A 729 2.69 -9.41 11.81
C ASN A 729 2.60 -8.40 10.63
N ALA A 730 2.45 -8.91 9.40
CA ALA A 730 2.32 -8.13 8.17
C ALA A 730 1.32 -8.83 7.23
N ALA A 731 0.57 -8.07 6.42
CA ALA A 731 -0.37 -8.61 5.43
C ALA A 731 -0.41 -7.74 4.16
N PHE A 732 -0.84 -8.34 3.05
CA PHE A 732 -1.13 -7.60 1.82
C PHE A 732 -2.53 -6.98 1.88
N TYR A 733 -2.68 -5.83 1.24
CA TYR A 733 -3.94 -5.08 1.12
C TYR A 733 -3.85 -4.14 -0.10
N ASP A 734 -4.94 -3.58 -0.64
CA ASP A 734 -4.91 -2.68 -1.81
C ASP A 734 -5.61 -1.36 -1.46
N LEU A 735 -4.88 -0.43 -0.83
CA LEU A 735 -5.46 0.77 -0.20
C LEU A 735 -6.07 1.74 -1.21
N SER A 736 -5.60 1.72 -2.45
CA SER A 736 -6.16 2.52 -3.55
C SER A 736 -7.12 1.75 -4.43
N GLU A 737 -7.35 0.47 -4.13
CA GLU A 737 -8.14 -0.44 -4.96
C GLU A 737 -7.74 -0.41 -6.45
N ASP A 738 -6.44 -0.24 -6.72
CA ASP A 738 -5.89 -0.07 -8.06
C ASP A 738 -5.14 -1.30 -8.59
N GLY A 739 -5.22 -2.41 -7.85
CA GLY A 739 -4.68 -3.72 -8.22
C GLY A 739 -3.18 -3.88 -7.96
N PHE A 740 -2.52 -2.87 -7.41
CA PHE A 740 -1.20 -3.03 -6.81
C PHE A 740 -1.40 -3.41 -5.34
N LEU A 741 -0.77 -4.51 -4.91
CA LEU A 741 -0.77 -4.85 -3.48
C LEU A 741 0.15 -3.86 -2.76
N ASP A 742 -0.41 -3.20 -1.75
CA ASP A 742 0.24 -2.43 -0.71
C ASP A 742 0.53 -3.35 0.51
N VAL A 743 1.17 -2.81 1.54
CA VAL A 743 1.54 -3.56 2.75
C VAL A 743 0.90 -2.96 4.00
N MET A 744 0.16 -3.77 4.74
CA MET A 744 -0.32 -3.48 6.09
C MET A 744 0.62 -4.14 7.11
N LEU A 745 1.05 -3.39 8.13
CA LEU A 745 1.90 -3.87 9.21
C LEU A 745 1.19 -3.73 10.56
N LEU A 746 1.35 -4.72 11.41
CA LEU A 746 0.76 -4.78 12.74
C LEU A 746 1.86 -4.55 13.78
N ARG A 747 1.60 -3.62 14.70
CA ARG A 747 2.55 -3.15 15.71
C ARG A 747 1.92 -3.26 17.10
N ASN A 748 2.73 -3.58 18.11
CA ASN A 748 2.33 -3.59 19.52
C ASN A 748 3.42 -2.91 20.37
N VAL A 749 3.20 -1.64 20.72
CA VAL A 749 4.11 -0.85 21.58
C VAL A 749 3.55 -0.81 22.99
N SER A 750 4.22 -1.50 23.93
CA SER A 750 3.85 -1.48 25.36
C SER A 750 2.37 -1.83 25.65
N GLY A 751 1.74 -2.65 24.80
CA GLY A 751 0.33 -3.04 24.90
C GLY A 751 -0.62 -2.26 23.98
N ARG A 752 -0.24 -1.06 23.50
CA ARG A 752 -1.00 -0.33 22.47
C ARG A 752 -0.73 -0.96 21.11
N ARG A 753 -1.79 -1.52 20.51
CA ARG A 753 -1.75 -2.09 19.17
C ARG A 753 -2.07 -1.01 18.13
N SER A 754 -1.40 -1.07 16.98
CA SER A 754 -1.73 -0.21 15.85
C SER A 754 -1.44 -0.90 14.51
N SER A 755 -2.10 -0.40 13.47
CA SER A 755 -2.05 -0.93 12.10
C SER A 755 -1.55 0.17 11.15
N LEU A 756 -0.41 -0.07 10.51
CA LEU A 756 0.31 0.86 9.63
C LEU A 756 0.11 0.47 8.17
N PHE A 757 -0.13 1.43 7.28
CA PHE A 757 -0.30 1.20 5.85
C PHE A 757 0.82 1.88 5.05
N ILE A 758 1.53 1.08 4.24
CA ILE A 758 2.65 1.49 3.39
C ILE A 758 2.26 1.25 1.93
N LEU A 759 2.24 2.32 1.12
CA LEU A 759 1.91 2.21 -0.29
C LEU A 759 3.07 1.60 -1.11
N SER A 760 2.71 0.78 -2.08
CA SER A 760 3.60 0.14 -3.04
C SER A 760 4.18 1.11 -4.09
N GLU A 761 5.42 0.88 -4.52
CA GLU A 761 6.03 1.59 -5.66
C GLU A 761 5.36 1.16 -6.98
N ARG A 762 4.24 1.79 -7.33
CA ARG A 762 3.47 1.48 -8.54
C ARG A 762 4.31 1.57 -9.82
N THR A 763 4.58 0.42 -10.43
CA THR A 763 5.26 0.34 -11.72
C THR A 763 4.27 0.64 -12.85
N LEU A 764 4.62 1.57 -13.75
CA LEU A 764 3.68 2.10 -14.75
C LEU A 764 3.29 1.12 -15.89
N GLN A 765 3.73 -0.14 -15.83
CA GLN A 765 3.81 -1.05 -16.98
C GLN A 765 3.28 -2.47 -16.74
N SER A 766 2.83 -2.83 -15.52
CA SER A 766 2.20 -4.12 -15.28
C SER A 766 0.81 -4.22 -15.94
N ILE A 767 0.44 -5.44 -16.32
CA ILE A 767 -0.88 -5.83 -16.81
C ILE A 767 -1.34 -6.98 -15.92
N PHE A 768 -2.53 -6.87 -15.36
CA PHE A 768 -3.06 -7.83 -14.37
C PHE A 768 -4.59 -7.93 -14.47
N LEU A 769 -5.14 -8.92 -13.78
CA LEU A 769 -6.57 -9.03 -13.47
C LEU A 769 -6.71 -9.09 -11.93
N LYS A 770 -7.55 -8.23 -11.35
CA LYS A 770 -8.01 -8.36 -9.97
C LYS A 770 -9.34 -9.10 -9.99
N ILE A 771 -9.40 -10.32 -9.49
CA ILE A 771 -10.54 -11.24 -9.63
C ILE A 771 -11.17 -11.48 -8.26
N GLN A 772 -12.49 -11.31 -8.19
CA GLN A 772 -13.29 -11.56 -6.99
C GLN A 772 -14.52 -12.40 -7.36
N ILE A 773 -14.76 -13.47 -6.62
CA ILE A 773 -15.93 -14.34 -6.77
C ILE A 773 -16.86 -13.99 -5.60
N CYS A 774 -18.02 -13.43 -5.94
CA CYS A 774 -18.92 -12.81 -4.98
C CYS A 774 -19.83 -13.85 -4.32
N TRP A 775 -20.46 -13.49 -3.19
CA TRP A 775 -21.56 -14.26 -2.62
C TRP A 775 -22.71 -14.40 -3.65
N PRO A 776 -23.36 -15.58 -3.78
CA PRO A 776 -24.37 -15.84 -4.81
C PRO A 776 -25.69 -15.14 -4.47
N LEU A 777 -25.86 -13.90 -4.94
CA LEU A 777 -27.07 -13.12 -4.68
C LEU A 777 -27.84 -12.81 -5.97
N PRO A 778 -29.19 -12.77 -5.92
CA PRO A 778 -30.04 -12.47 -7.09
C PRO A 778 -29.83 -11.07 -7.67
N PHE A 779 -29.21 -10.18 -6.91
CA PHE A 779 -28.86 -8.82 -7.30
C PHE A 779 -27.36 -8.71 -7.55
N ASP A 780 -26.96 -7.74 -8.38
CA ASP A 780 -25.54 -7.51 -8.68
C ASP A 780 -24.88 -6.75 -7.52
N SER A 781 -24.51 -7.49 -6.47
CA SER A 781 -23.83 -7.01 -5.25
C SER A 781 -22.42 -7.61 -5.15
N TYR A 782 -21.41 -6.76 -4.94
CA TYR A 782 -19.98 -7.11 -5.06
C TYR A 782 -19.23 -7.11 -3.72
N LEU A 783 -19.97 -7.28 -2.62
CA LEU A 783 -19.58 -6.83 -1.27
C LEU A 783 -18.67 -7.82 -0.52
N MET A 784 -18.88 -9.10 -0.81
CA MET A 784 -18.35 -10.21 -0.03
C MET A 784 -17.91 -11.30 -0.97
N SER A 785 -16.80 -11.96 -0.61
CA SER A 785 -16.25 -13.06 -1.39
C SER A 785 -16.70 -14.39 -0.81
N TRP A 786 -16.92 -15.38 -1.66
CA TRP A 786 -17.28 -16.74 -1.22
C TRP A 786 -16.01 -17.49 -0.77
N PRO A 787 -15.87 -17.92 0.50
CA PRO A 787 -14.76 -18.75 0.95
C PRO A 787 -14.65 -20.06 0.17
N GLY A 788 -13.43 -20.49 -0.14
CA GLY A 788 -13.15 -21.70 -0.92
C GLY A 788 -13.47 -21.59 -2.41
N SER A 789 -14.04 -20.48 -2.88
CA SER A 789 -14.24 -20.28 -4.31
C SER A 789 -12.90 -20.20 -5.04
N SER A 790 -12.81 -20.88 -6.18
CA SER A 790 -11.55 -21.19 -6.85
C SER A 790 -11.53 -20.63 -8.26
N VAL A 791 -10.37 -20.08 -8.65
CA VAL A 791 -10.14 -19.48 -9.96
C VAL A 791 -8.98 -20.16 -10.67
N GLN A 792 -9.16 -20.47 -11.95
CA GLN A 792 -8.10 -20.89 -12.87
C GLN A 792 -8.07 -19.96 -14.09
N LEU A 793 -6.92 -19.38 -14.38
CA LEU A 793 -6.69 -18.45 -15.49
C LEU A 793 -5.69 -19.06 -16.48
N GLN A 794 -6.11 -19.24 -17.73
CA GLN A 794 -5.25 -19.63 -18.84
C GLN A 794 -5.00 -18.42 -19.75
N LEU A 795 -3.73 -18.12 -20.05
CA LEU A 795 -3.30 -17.00 -20.88
C LEU A 795 -2.42 -17.50 -22.03
N THR A 796 -2.79 -17.18 -23.27
CA THR A 796 -1.98 -17.47 -24.46
C THR A 796 -1.27 -16.22 -24.93
N THR A 797 0.06 -16.18 -24.84
CA THR A 797 0.87 -15.05 -25.32
C THR A 797 0.89 -14.99 -26.86
N TRP A 798 1.28 -13.85 -27.43
CA TRP A 798 1.49 -13.71 -28.88
C TRP A 798 2.47 -14.74 -29.49
N ARG A 799 3.34 -15.36 -28.69
CA ARG A 799 4.26 -16.44 -29.13
C ARG A 799 3.60 -17.82 -29.16
N GLY A 800 2.34 -17.94 -28.76
CA GLY A 800 1.65 -19.22 -28.59
C GLY A 800 2.00 -19.96 -27.29
N THR A 801 2.79 -19.36 -26.39
CA THR A 801 3.02 -19.97 -25.07
C THR A 801 1.77 -19.84 -24.22
N VAL A 802 1.35 -20.96 -23.64
CA VAL A 802 0.21 -21.01 -22.72
C VAL A 802 0.74 -21.01 -21.30
N ASN A 803 0.42 -19.97 -20.54
CA ASN A 803 0.63 -19.92 -19.11
C ASN A 803 -0.71 -20.25 -18.43
N LYS A 804 -0.66 -20.89 -17.26
CA LYS A 804 -1.82 -21.14 -16.41
C LYS A 804 -1.51 -20.63 -15.00
N TYR A 805 -2.56 -20.29 -14.27
CA TYR A 805 -2.49 -19.85 -12.88
C TYR A 805 -3.73 -20.35 -12.15
N ALA A 806 -3.60 -20.83 -10.92
CA ALA A 806 -4.71 -21.11 -10.02
C ALA A 806 -4.67 -20.27 -8.74
N GLY A 807 -5.78 -20.25 -8.00
CA GLY A 807 -5.83 -19.73 -6.64
C GLY A 807 -7.22 -19.81 -6.02
N ALA A 808 -7.27 -20.00 -4.70
CA ALA A 808 -8.51 -20.00 -3.91
C ALA A 808 -8.68 -18.72 -3.09
N LEU A 809 -9.93 -18.27 -2.92
CA LEU A 809 -10.29 -17.09 -2.14
C LEU A 809 -10.66 -17.47 -0.70
N MET A 810 -10.07 -16.76 0.28
CA MET A 810 -10.37 -16.92 1.72
C MET A 810 -10.34 -18.38 2.21
N TYR A 811 -9.41 -19.19 1.71
CA TYR A 811 -9.33 -20.63 2.02
C TYR A 811 -9.16 -20.93 3.51
N SER A 812 -8.55 -20.03 4.28
CA SER A 812 -8.54 -20.11 5.75
C SER A 812 -8.96 -18.78 6.36
N THR A 813 -9.87 -18.82 7.32
CA THR A 813 -10.46 -17.66 8.01
C THR A 813 -10.17 -17.65 9.52
N ALA A 814 -9.46 -18.66 10.03
CA ALA A 814 -9.02 -18.78 11.42
C ALA A 814 -7.65 -18.10 11.68
N TYR A 815 -7.28 -17.94 12.95
CA TYR A 815 -5.98 -17.40 13.42
C TYR A 815 -5.60 -16.05 12.82
N LYS A 816 -6.59 -15.20 12.53
CA LYS A 816 -6.38 -13.86 11.96
C LYS A 816 -5.53 -13.93 10.68
N SER A 817 -5.93 -14.85 9.79
CA SER A 817 -5.22 -15.16 8.55
C SER A 817 -5.05 -13.96 7.61
N LEU A 818 -5.90 -12.94 7.69
CA LEU A 818 -5.82 -11.70 6.89
C LEU A 818 -5.59 -11.91 5.39
N LEU A 819 -6.12 -13.02 4.86
CA LEU A 819 -6.05 -13.35 3.44
C LEU A 819 -6.85 -12.36 2.60
N LEU A 820 -6.40 -12.14 1.37
CA LEU A 820 -7.08 -11.24 0.44
C LEU A 820 -8.43 -11.84 0.00
N PRO A 821 -9.52 -11.04 0.01
CA PRO A 821 -10.82 -11.45 -0.52
C PRO A 821 -10.86 -11.50 -2.07
N TYR A 822 -9.74 -11.23 -2.74
CA TYR A 822 -9.57 -11.26 -4.19
C TYR A 822 -8.19 -11.83 -4.56
N LYS A 823 -8.03 -12.31 -5.80
CA LYS A 823 -6.72 -12.64 -6.37
C LYS A 823 -6.29 -11.54 -7.34
N VAL A 824 -5.04 -11.11 -7.25
CA VAL A 824 -4.38 -10.30 -8.28
C VAL A 824 -3.46 -11.24 -9.06
N ILE A 825 -3.78 -11.49 -10.32
CA ILE A 825 -2.96 -12.34 -11.20
C ILE A 825 -2.35 -11.44 -12.29
N SER A 826 -1.03 -11.33 -12.31
CA SER A 826 -0.33 -10.66 -13.40
C SER A 826 -0.38 -11.47 -14.69
N THR A 827 -0.63 -10.78 -15.79
CA THR A 827 -0.62 -11.37 -17.14
C THR A 827 0.73 -11.17 -17.85
N GLY A 828 1.69 -10.53 -17.18
CA GLY A 828 2.96 -10.11 -17.78
C GLY A 828 2.81 -9.03 -18.87
N TRP A 829 3.90 -8.80 -19.61
CA TRP A 829 4.05 -7.67 -20.55
C TRP A 829 3.50 -7.95 -21.96
N HIS A 830 3.00 -9.16 -22.22
CA HIS A 830 2.66 -9.61 -23.55
C HIS A 830 1.15 -9.51 -23.79
N ARG A 831 0.77 -8.91 -24.94
CA ARG A 831 -0.62 -9.00 -25.40
C ARG A 831 -0.96 -10.47 -25.61
N TRP A 832 -2.10 -10.86 -25.06
CA TRP A 832 -2.67 -12.18 -25.18
C TRP A 832 -3.67 -12.20 -26.35
N ASN A 833 -3.78 -13.33 -27.03
CA ASN A 833 -4.69 -13.51 -28.19
C ASN A 833 -5.90 -14.39 -27.85
N ASP A 834 -5.78 -15.26 -26.83
CA ASP A 834 -6.84 -16.11 -26.28
C ASP A 834 -6.57 -16.18 -24.77
N ASN A 835 -7.56 -15.80 -23.96
CA ASN A 835 -7.54 -15.98 -22.51
C ASN A 835 -8.83 -16.66 -22.05
N ARG A 836 -8.73 -17.41 -20.96
CA ARG A 836 -9.81 -18.23 -20.42
C ARG A 836 -9.79 -18.14 -18.91
N LEU A 837 -10.86 -17.64 -18.33
CA LEU A 837 -11.10 -17.66 -16.89
C LEU A 837 -12.09 -18.77 -16.62
N LYS A 838 -11.72 -19.70 -15.74
CA LYS A 838 -12.64 -20.63 -15.12
C LYS A 838 -12.80 -20.29 -13.65
N VAL A 839 -14.03 -20.42 -13.17
CA VAL A 839 -14.41 -20.19 -11.77
C VAL A 839 -15.28 -21.34 -11.31
N GLY A 840 -15.04 -21.79 -10.08
CA GLY A 840 -15.93 -22.72 -9.36
C GLY A 840 -16.13 -22.30 -7.91
N ILE A 841 -17.09 -22.97 -7.27
CA ILE A 841 -17.64 -22.69 -5.93
C ILE A 841 -17.92 -24.01 -5.22
N ALA A 842 -18.21 -23.94 -3.92
CA ALA A 842 -18.85 -25.03 -3.19
C ALA A 842 -20.24 -25.34 -3.78
N ALA A 843 -20.47 -26.58 -4.21
CA ALA A 843 -21.77 -27.06 -4.69
C ALA A 843 -21.84 -28.59 -4.69
N TRP A 844 -23.05 -29.15 -4.49
CA TRP A 844 -23.33 -30.59 -4.64
C TRP A 844 -23.13 -31.17 -6.04
N SER A 845 -22.85 -30.34 -7.04
CA SER A 845 -22.61 -30.78 -8.41
C SER A 845 -21.69 -29.78 -9.10
N LYS A 846 -20.78 -30.25 -9.96
CA LYS A 846 -19.74 -29.45 -10.62
C LYS A 846 -20.23 -28.12 -11.20
N ALA A 847 -20.07 -27.06 -10.41
CA ALA A 847 -20.57 -25.72 -10.71
C ALA A 847 -19.45 -24.86 -11.32
N THR A 848 -19.14 -25.07 -12.60
CA THR A 848 -18.04 -24.36 -13.29
C THR A 848 -18.52 -23.38 -14.35
N PHE A 849 -18.05 -22.14 -14.26
CA PHE A 849 -18.25 -21.08 -15.24
C PHE A 849 -16.95 -20.82 -16.00
N GLU A 850 -17.02 -20.76 -17.33
CA GLU A 850 -15.88 -20.42 -18.20
C GLU A 850 -16.18 -19.16 -19.03
N LYS A 851 -15.20 -18.25 -19.11
CA LYS A 851 -15.27 -17.01 -19.87
C LYS A 851 -14.02 -16.77 -20.69
N HIS A 852 -14.23 -16.46 -21.97
CA HIS A 852 -13.20 -16.00 -22.90
C HIS A 852 -13.19 -14.46 -23.05
N ASP A 853 -12.10 -13.94 -23.62
CA ASP A 853 -11.90 -12.54 -24.05
C ASP A 853 -12.00 -11.49 -22.94
N LEU A 854 -11.38 -11.76 -21.79
CA LEU A 854 -11.39 -10.91 -20.59
C LEU A 854 -10.51 -9.67 -20.79
N MET A 855 -11.04 -8.47 -20.56
CA MET A 855 -10.28 -7.24 -20.70
C MET A 855 -9.16 -7.12 -19.65
N PRO A 856 -7.93 -6.73 -20.03
CA PRO A 856 -6.81 -6.58 -19.11
C PRO A 856 -6.91 -5.29 -18.28
N ILE A 857 -6.24 -5.25 -17.12
CA ILE A 857 -6.24 -4.11 -16.18
C ILE A 857 -7.67 -3.80 -15.72
N THR A 858 -8.35 -4.84 -15.22
CA THR A 858 -9.73 -4.78 -14.72
C THR A 858 -9.85 -5.36 -13.32
N ARG A 859 -10.80 -4.83 -12.55
CA ARG A 859 -11.48 -5.59 -11.51
C ARG A 859 -12.55 -6.44 -12.19
N THR A 860 -12.48 -7.75 -12.00
CA THR A 860 -13.36 -8.76 -12.60
C THR A 860 -14.14 -9.42 -11.48
N TYR A 861 -15.44 -9.16 -11.43
CA TYR A 861 -16.36 -9.73 -10.47
C TYR A 861 -17.15 -10.85 -11.14
N VAL A 862 -17.24 -12.00 -10.49
CA VAL A 862 -18.15 -13.09 -10.87
C VAL A 862 -19.23 -13.19 -9.81
N ASN A 863 -20.50 -13.04 -10.20
CA ASN A 863 -21.65 -13.34 -9.35
C ASN A 863 -22.15 -14.75 -9.71
N PRO A 864 -21.94 -15.76 -8.85
CA PRO A 864 -22.27 -17.14 -9.12
C PRO A 864 -23.73 -17.48 -8.79
N TYR A 865 -24.67 -16.63 -9.17
CA TYR A 865 -26.10 -16.83 -8.93
C TYR A 865 -26.89 -17.13 -10.22
N PRO A 866 -27.82 -18.10 -10.21
CA PRO A 866 -28.01 -19.13 -9.18
C PRO A 866 -26.84 -20.13 -9.13
N ALA A 867 -26.43 -20.58 -7.95
CA ALA A 867 -25.26 -21.47 -7.79
C ALA A 867 -25.39 -22.79 -8.57
N ASP A 868 -26.61 -23.34 -8.66
CA ASP A 868 -26.94 -24.56 -9.39
C ASP A 868 -26.84 -24.42 -10.93
N LYS A 869 -26.68 -23.19 -11.46
CA LYS A 869 -26.72 -22.90 -12.90
C LYS A 869 -25.57 -22.00 -13.36
N PRO A 870 -24.34 -22.53 -13.49
CA PRO A 870 -23.17 -21.79 -13.96
C PRO A 870 -23.35 -21.03 -15.28
N LYS A 871 -24.22 -21.52 -16.18
CA LYS A 871 -24.54 -20.84 -17.45
C LYS A 871 -25.26 -19.50 -17.30
N HIS A 872 -25.84 -19.20 -16.13
CA HIS A 872 -26.51 -17.94 -15.83
C HIS A 872 -25.65 -16.95 -15.04
N TRP A 873 -24.48 -17.39 -14.55
CA TRP A 873 -23.58 -16.54 -13.78
C TRP A 873 -23.11 -15.34 -14.60
N LYS A 874 -23.02 -14.18 -13.93
CA LYS A 874 -22.62 -12.93 -14.56
C LYS A 874 -21.16 -12.62 -14.23
N LEU A 875 -20.41 -12.24 -15.26
CA LEU A 875 -19.09 -11.65 -15.12
C LEU A 875 -19.16 -10.16 -15.46
N THR A 876 -18.74 -9.32 -14.52
CA THR A 876 -18.66 -7.85 -14.66
C THR A 876 -17.20 -7.43 -14.65
N GLN A 877 -16.76 -6.59 -15.59
CA GLN A 877 -15.42 -6.03 -15.60
C GLN A 877 -15.45 -4.50 -15.49
N ILE A 878 -14.75 -3.96 -14.48
CA ILE A 878 -14.55 -2.53 -14.27
C ILE A 878 -13.09 -2.21 -14.56
N ILE A 879 -12.82 -1.30 -15.51
CA ILE A 879 -11.47 -1.05 -16.01
C ILE A 879 -10.73 -0.07 -15.10
N ILE A 880 -9.55 -0.47 -14.61
CA ILE A 880 -8.73 0.31 -13.67
C ILE A 880 -7.83 1.27 -14.45
N TRP A 881 -8.41 2.37 -14.92
CA TRP A 881 -7.65 3.44 -15.56
C TRP A 881 -7.41 4.58 -14.58
N SER A 882 -6.15 4.99 -14.42
CA SER A 882 -5.89 6.32 -13.86
C SER A 882 -6.53 7.37 -14.77
N ARG A 883 -7.17 8.40 -14.19
CA ARG A 883 -7.83 9.48 -14.95
C ARG A 883 -6.89 10.07 -16.02
N MET A 884 -5.59 10.16 -15.70
CA MET A 884 -4.52 10.57 -16.63
C MET A 884 -4.42 9.67 -17.88
N ARG A 885 -4.48 8.34 -17.76
CA ARG A 885 -4.48 7.43 -18.93
C ARG A 885 -5.70 7.66 -19.82
N ILE A 886 -6.87 7.93 -19.24
CA ILE A 886 -8.09 8.21 -20.03
C ILE A 886 -7.90 9.50 -20.82
N ILE A 887 -7.49 10.58 -20.14
CA ILE A 887 -7.26 11.89 -20.77
C ILE A 887 -6.18 11.80 -21.86
N THR A 888 -5.02 11.19 -21.58
CA THR A 888 -3.94 11.03 -22.58
C THR A 888 -4.38 10.16 -23.75
N GLY A 889 -5.11 9.07 -23.51
CA GLY A 889 -5.66 8.20 -24.56
C GLY A 889 -6.68 8.92 -25.43
N SER A 890 -7.58 9.72 -24.84
CA SER A 890 -8.54 10.55 -25.55
C SER A 890 -7.86 11.65 -26.38
N ILE A 891 -6.82 12.29 -25.86
CA ILE A 891 -6.02 13.29 -26.60
C ILE A 891 -5.31 12.63 -27.80
N LEU A 892 -4.70 11.46 -27.61
CA LEU A 892 -4.06 10.71 -28.70
C LEU A 892 -5.06 10.27 -29.77
N LEU A 893 -6.24 9.78 -29.37
CA LEU A 893 -7.31 9.39 -30.29
C LEU A 893 -7.85 10.61 -31.06
N LEU A 894 -8.07 11.74 -30.38
CA LEU A 894 -8.52 12.98 -31.03
C LEU A 894 -7.45 13.48 -32.02
N GLY A 895 -6.17 13.43 -31.63
CA GLY A 895 -5.04 13.80 -32.48
C GLY A 895 -4.92 12.92 -33.74
N THR A 896 -5.07 11.60 -33.62
CA THR A 896 -5.04 10.71 -34.80
C THR A 896 -6.26 10.90 -35.69
N VAL A 897 -7.45 11.13 -35.14
CA VAL A 897 -8.65 11.49 -35.92
C VAL A 897 -8.43 12.80 -36.67
N VAL A 898 -7.91 13.85 -36.04
CA VAL A 898 -7.59 15.13 -36.69
C VAL A 898 -6.57 14.96 -37.82
N VAL A 899 -5.50 14.19 -37.60
CA VAL A 899 -4.49 13.89 -38.64
C VAL A 899 -5.12 13.13 -39.82
N LEU A 900 -5.96 12.13 -39.56
CA LEU A 900 -6.67 11.39 -40.61
C LEU A 900 -7.63 12.30 -41.40
N CYS A 901 -8.39 13.18 -40.72
CA CYS A 901 -9.24 14.17 -41.38
C CYS A 901 -8.43 15.13 -42.28
N ILE A 902 -7.26 15.59 -41.82
CA ILE A 902 -6.36 16.44 -42.62
C ILE A 902 -5.86 15.68 -43.86
N ILE A 903 -5.45 14.41 -43.71
CA ILE A 903 -5.00 13.58 -44.83
C ILE A 903 -6.13 13.39 -45.86
N ILE A 904 -7.33 13.04 -45.40
CA ILE A 904 -8.52 12.88 -46.27
C ILE A 904 -8.83 14.19 -47.01
N PHE A 905 -8.84 15.33 -46.31
CA PHE A 905 -9.08 16.65 -46.89
C PHE A 905 -8.03 17.02 -47.95
N PHE A 906 -6.74 16.75 -47.71
CA PHE A 906 -5.69 16.94 -48.71
C PHE A 906 -5.84 16.00 -49.92
N MET A 907 -6.31 14.77 -49.71
CA MET A 907 -6.61 13.84 -50.80
C MET A 907 -7.79 14.33 -51.64
N GLU A 908 -8.87 14.81 -51.03
CA GLU A 908 -10.02 15.39 -51.75
C GLU A 908 -9.64 16.66 -52.51
N ILE A 909 -8.88 17.59 -51.90
CA ILE A 909 -8.38 18.80 -52.61
C ILE A 909 -7.53 18.39 -53.81
N ARG A 910 -6.63 17.41 -53.67
CA ARG A 910 -5.80 16.94 -54.77
C ARG A 910 -6.67 16.32 -55.88
N GLN A 911 -7.65 15.50 -55.53
CA GLN A 911 -8.55 14.85 -56.48
C GLN A 911 -9.44 15.87 -57.22
N TRP A 912 -9.97 16.88 -56.51
CA TRP A 912 -10.72 18.00 -57.09
C TRP A 912 -9.85 18.83 -58.04
N ARG A 913 -8.60 19.13 -57.64
CA ARG A 913 -7.65 19.88 -58.46
C ARG A 913 -7.25 19.14 -59.74
N MET A 914 -7.12 17.82 -59.71
CA MET A 914 -6.89 17.03 -60.94
C MET A 914 -8.12 17.00 -61.85
N LYS A 915 -9.35 16.89 -61.29
CA LYS A 915 -10.59 17.03 -62.09
C LYS A 915 -10.71 18.39 -62.78
N MET A 916 -10.34 19.47 -62.09
CA MET A 916 -10.35 20.84 -62.65
C MET A 916 -9.27 21.07 -63.74
N LEU A 917 -8.24 20.21 -63.80
CA LEU A 917 -7.14 20.31 -64.78
C LEU A 917 -7.33 19.41 -66.01
N GLY A 918 -8.37 18.56 -66.05
CA GLY A 918 -8.67 17.71 -67.21
C GLY A 918 -7.74 16.51 -67.41
N GLU A 919 -6.89 16.18 -66.43
CA GLU A 919 -5.95 15.05 -66.50
C GLU A 919 -6.56 13.73 -65.98
N GLU A 920 -7.66 13.24 -66.59
CA GLU A 920 -8.26 11.96 -66.16
C GLU A 920 -7.48 10.70 -66.62
N ASP A 921 -6.64 10.79 -67.66
CA ASP A 921 -6.08 9.60 -68.35
C ASP A 921 -4.66 9.13 -67.92
N SER A 922 -3.99 9.76 -66.96
CA SER A 922 -2.53 9.54 -66.76
C SER A 922 -2.07 8.73 -65.53
N LEU A 923 -2.98 8.26 -64.65
CA LEU A 923 -2.57 7.75 -63.32
C LEU A 923 -3.01 6.34 -62.87
N ILE A 924 -3.57 5.50 -63.74
CA ILE A 924 -3.68 4.05 -63.44
C ILE A 924 -2.29 3.36 -63.40
N PRO A 925 -1.28 3.70 -64.24
CA PRO A 925 0.03 3.04 -64.20
C PRO A 925 1.00 3.52 -63.10
N ARG A 926 0.82 4.74 -62.56
CA ARG A 926 1.87 5.38 -61.72
C ARG A 926 1.81 5.08 -60.23
N ILE A 927 0.70 4.54 -59.72
CA ILE A 927 0.60 4.14 -58.30
C ILE A 927 1.33 2.81 -58.04
N SER A 928 1.44 1.91 -59.03
CA SER A 928 2.10 0.61 -58.86
C SER A 928 3.63 0.68 -58.73
N ILE A 929 4.26 1.81 -59.04
CA ILE A 929 5.71 2.00 -58.94
C ILE A 929 6.13 2.55 -57.57
N TYR A 930 5.21 3.15 -56.80
CA TYR A 930 5.49 3.70 -55.46
C TYR A 930 5.09 2.77 -54.31
N TYR A 931 4.45 1.64 -54.61
CA TYR A 931 3.95 0.64 -53.65
C TYR A 931 4.41 -0.80 -54.00
N ARG A 932 5.51 -0.94 -54.74
CA ARG A 932 6.17 -2.22 -55.04
C ARG A 932 7.36 -2.45 -54.13
#